data_AF-A0AAI8AN68-F1
#
_entry.id   AF-A0AAI8AN68-F1
#
_cell.length_a   1.000
_cell.length_b   1.000
_cell.length_c   1.000
_cell.angle_alpha   90.00
_cell.angle_beta   90.00
_cell.angle_gamma   90.00
#
_symmetry.space_group_name_H-M   'P 1'
#
loop_
_entity.id
_entity.type
_entity.pdbx_description
1 polymer ?
#
loop_
_entity_poly.entity_id
_entity_poly.type
_entity_poly.pdbx_seq_one_letter_code
_entity_poly.pdbx_strand_id
1 'polypeptide(L)'
;MYKNKKRSIWLLSSVFTSNSLLITSCASTEAKSEFSEQDKKEIEEKNQQITDLKLQIENIKIKLQNASKQGVNASINDNENEKLKEQIAQLQEQIKILEVQKQNELMKLKNEIDNSANQQRQITKKNEAKINKLNQDKNDLAKKNSDFFQILKNDELYKNFDQVSYSPTLFNDSQSLLSSSKYLLENSFEQEKLKIKEILSPILAQDILINTKSNVTVENYKDKIIKNKSKILLALSYIRKWYDFNIGDFNFRKFILYDNPNLHTENKSILEFLIQIGSKPTVDYEPQNLINFYNDNLKNIIDPNKDFFDFIESKVKDKFQNISVETWFNQQISQFLYQPEIKLFASEKEVISTKTSLWTKLTSDKFKSQFSHLIPTLLTARNQNSGLFVVNTIGAVIFGNQKLYDSLDLGLDRISDNNDLKIKLKKFGDRLEGFFEFYYNLISKNFKDKLFNKLFIFDSLWEGKNSWLSQEKLLDKTKPASYDFFSVIDYWGPSFESNQQNRTLNKSEDVMKLIQPRFLTELGIQNIIKEITNNLKDIIFENHKVRKNVKEQMLDFDFAKYLFDSRFFIGLTSVGPDSEIGKLSYQTINYSNLEDLQKRWKHAMELVYTLENIEADLKLNLTKNSNNSNKTEENKAKLFLKVSTDQNSNNKFSTVEQSEINSITTMEQLVDRDYVSSWGYTPDDNNNSDFDLFTAFYGTADKENGITGTFSMRRISFELLAEFGWEEGIINYLTNKLNKNNDAETIKAIFSAKTYNNLKDFKKAMYKQNKEKQNKLKEVEAKGFTNKYKSEKLNYNTIKKVLSEALEYDLSINITSKNSYNNLKDSYFYVYKRQIFSSYYIATNGFKDSIYKDE
;
A
#
# COMPACT_ATOMS: atom_id res chain seq x y z
N MET A 1 -49.89 -4.43 33.17
CA MET A 1 -50.21 -3.24 32.35
C MET A 1 -49.20 -2.06 32.47
N TYR A 2 -48.00 -2.22 33.04
CA TYR A 2 -47.02 -1.11 33.22
C TYR A 2 -45.67 -1.26 32.47
N LYS A 3 -45.55 -2.20 31.50
CA LYS A 3 -44.30 -2.41 30.73
C LYS A 3 -44.34 -2.00 29.25
N ASN A 4 -45.49 -1.64 28.68
CA ASN A 4 -45.62 -1.31 27.25
C ASN A 4 -45.63 0.20 26.91
N LYS A 5 -45.54 1.11 27.89
CA LYS A 5 -45.47 2.56 27.64
C LYS A 5 -44.05 3.13 27.47
N LYS A 6 -43.00 2.40 27.88
CA LYS A 6 -41.60 2.89 27.82
C LYS A 6 -40.92 2.69 26.46
N ARG A 7 -41.35 1.73 25.63
CA ARG A 7 -40.74 1.47 24.31
C ARG A 7 -41.15 2.48 23.23
N SER A 8 -42.37 3.01 23.29
CA SER A 8 -42.87 4.04 22.37
C SER A 8 -42.22 5.41 22.58
N ILE A 9 -41.85 5.72 23.83
CA ILE A 9 -41.20 6.99 24.20
C ILE A 9 -39.73 7.02 23.76
N TRP A 10 -39.04 5.86 23.76
CA TRP A 10 -37.63 5.74 23.39
C TRP A 10 -37.39 5.88 21.86
N LEU A 11 -38.33 5.40 21.04
CA LEU A 11 -38.33 5.61 19.58
C LEU A 11 -38.71 7.05 19.19
N LEU A 12 -39.46 7.74 20.04
CA LEU A 12 -39.87 9.13 19.83
C LEU A 12 -38.83 10.15 20.31
N SER A 13 -37.86 9.77 21.17
CA SER A 13 -36.85 10.68 21.71
C SER A 13 -35.61 10.85 20.83
N SER A 14 -35.22 9.84 20.04
CA SER A 14 -33.96 9.87 19.27
C SER A 14 -33.97 10.81 18.07
N VAL A 15 -35.15 11.12 17.52
CA VAL A 15 -35.32 11.95 16.31
C VAL A 15 -35.21 13.46 16.60
N PHE A 16 -35.30 13.88 17.87
CA PHE A 16 -35.27 15.30 18.25
C PHE A 16 -34.13 15.69 19.19
N THR A 17 -33.34 14.71 19.67
CA THR A 17 -32.15 14.96 20.50
C THR A 17 -31.06 15.74 19.76
N SER A 18 -30.96 15.63 18.44
CA SER A 18 -29.95 16.33 17.62
C SER A 18 -30.20 17.84 17.54
N ASN A 19 -31.46 18.29 17.40
CA ASN A 19 -31.79 19.71 17.44
C ASN A 19 -31.76 20.30 18.86
N SER A 20 -32.04 19.50 19.90
CA SER A 20 -31.92 19.97 21.29
C SER A 20 -30.47 20.08 21.75
N LEU A 21 -29.58 19.17 21.31
CA LEU A 21 -28.13 19.22 21.57
C LEU A 21 -27.43 20.39 20.86
N LEU A 22 -27.84 20.75 19.63
CA LEU A 22 -27.31 21.93 18.91
C LEU A 22 -27.73 23.25 19.55
N ILE A 23 -28.94 23.33 20.11
CA ILE A 23 -29.43 24.52 20.83
C ILE A 23 -28.79 24.63 22.22
N THR A 24 -28.43 23.51 22.86
CA THR A 24 -27.71 23.53 24.15
C THR A 24 -26.20 23.73 24.00
N SER A 25 -25.56 23.21 22.95
CA SER A 25 -24.13 23.43 22.72
C SER A 25 -23.81 24.87 22.31
N CYS A 26 -24.56 25.45 21.35
CA CYS A 26 -24.35 26.85 20.92
C CYS A 26 -24.59 27.86 22.06
N ALA A 27 -25.51 27.57 22.99
CA ALA A 27 -25.81 28.46 24.12
C ALA A 27 -24.77 28.40 25.26
N SER A 28 -23.83 27.44 25.21
CA SER A 28 -22.82 27.25 26.27
C SER A 28 -21.45 27.87 25.98
N THR A 29 -21.16 28.22 24.72
CA THR A 29 -19.82 28.65 24.28
C THR A 29 -19.66 30.14 24.02
N GLU A 30 -20.73 30.93 23.93
CA GLU A 30 -20.63 32.35 23.48
C GLU A 30 -20.69 33.42 24.60
N ALA A 31 -20.56 33.07 25.88
CA ALA A 31 -20.60 34.07 26.96
C ALA A 31 -19.55 33.88 28.06
N LYS A 32 -18.35 33.40 27.75
CA LYS A 32 -17.20 33.55 28.66
C LYS A 32 -16.57 34.94 28.49
N SER A 33 -17.22 35.87 29.17
CA SER A 33 -16.83 37.24 29.56
C SER A 33 -15.34 37.63 29.43
N GLU A 34 -15.00 38.38 28.38
CA GLU A 34 -13.80 39.25 28.39
C GLU A 34 -13.91 40.36 29.47
N PHE A 35 -15.12 40.71 29.90
CA PHE A 35 -15.36 41.77 30.90
C PHE A 35 -15.03 41.37 32.35
N SER A 36 -15.14 40.11 32.76
CA SER A 36 -14.94 39.73 34.19
C SER A 36 -13.47 39.74 34.65
N GLU A 37 -12.52 39.63 33.71
CA GLU A 37 -11.10 39.65 34.06
C GLU A 37 -10.60 41.04 34.42
N GLN A 38 -11.13 42.08 33.77
CA GLN A 38 -10.72 43.46 34.01
C GLN A 38 -11.14 43.96 35.40
N ASP A 39 -12.40 43.72 35.82
CA ASP A 39 -12.87 44.10 37.16
C ASP A 39 -12.18 43.26 38.27
N LYS A 40 -11.86 41.99 38.02
CA LYS A 40 -11.06 41.16 38.97
C LYS A 40 -9.65 41.72 39.16
N LYS A 41 -9.00 42.11 38.06
CA LYS A 41 -7.68 42.72 38.08
C LYS A 41 -7.67 44.04 38.85
N GLU A 42 -8.69 44.88 38.66
CA GLU A 42 -8.84 46.12 39.43
C GLU A 42 -9.04 45.89 40.94
N ILE A 43 -9.79 44.85 41.34
CA ILE A 43 -9.95 44.48 42.75
C ILE A 43 -8.61 44.01 43.35
N GLU A 44 -7.84 43.24 42.58
CA GLU A 44 -6.53 42.74 42.98
C GLU A 44 -5.50 43.87 43.13
N GLU A 45 -5.47 44.81 42.19
CA GLU A 45 -4.66 46.04 42.26
C GLU A 45 -5.02 46.90 43.47
N LYS A 46 -6.31 47.12 43.75
CA LYS A 46 -6.76 47.87 44.95
C LYS A 46 -6.40 47.15 46.25
N ASN A 47 -6.45 45.81 46.30
CA ASN A 47 -6.00 45.03 47.46
C ASN A 47 -4.48 45.17 47.70
N GLN A 48 -3.70 45.18 46.62
CA GLN A 48 -2.25 45.38 46.73
C GLN A 48 -1.92 46.78 47.28
N GLN A 49 -2.56 47.82 46.74
CA GLN A 49 -2.40 49.20 47.23
C GLN A 49 -2.74 49.35 48.72
N ILE A 50 -3.85 48.76 49.18
CA ILE A 50 -4.23 48.76 50.60
C ILE A 50 -3.15 48.08 51.45
N THR A 51 -2.59 46.98 50.97
CA THR A 51 -1.55 46.22 51.68
C THR A 51 -0.27 47.06 51.81
N ASP A 52 0.16 47.70 50.72
CA ASP A 52 1.34 48.56 50.70
C ASP A 52 1.19 49.76 51.66
N LEU A 53 0.01 50.40 51.67
CA LEU A 53 -0.29 51.50 52.59
C LEU A 53 -0.29 51.05 54.07
N LYS A 54 -0.81 49.85 54.38
CA LYS A 54 -0.75 49.29 55.74
C LYS A 54 0.69 49.07 56.18
N LEU A 55 1.54 48.61 55.27
CA LEU A 55 2.97 48.38 55.51
C LEU A 55 3.73 49.71 55.72
N GLN A 56 3.37 50.76 54.98
CA GLN A 56 3.89 52.11 55.22
C GLN A 56 3.52 52.64 56.61
N ILE A 57 2.27 52.46 57.05
CA ILE A 57 1.84 52.84 58.40
C ILE A 57 2.65 52.06 59.45
N GLU A 58 2.87 50.77 59.26
CA GLU A 58 3.64 49.94 60.18
C GLU A 58 5.10 50.41 60.28
N ASN A 59 5.73 50.73 59.15
CA ASN A 59 7.08 51.32 59.13
C ASN A 59 7.14 52.67 59.86
N ILE A 60 6.12 53.53 59.70
CA ILE A 60 6.06 54.81 60.43
C ILE A 60 5.84 54.58 61.92
N LYS A 61 5.00 53.60 62.31
CA LYS A 61 4.81 53.22 63.72
C LYS A 61 6.11 52.69 64.36
N ILE A 62 6.90 51.91 63.64
CA ILE A 62 8.22 51.45 64.08
C ILE A 62 9.17 52.64 64.27
N LYS A 63 9.16 53.62 63.35
CA LYS A 63 9.94 54.86 63.50
C LYS A 63 9.52 55.65 64.75
N LEU A 64 8.21 55.79 65.00
CA LEU A 64 7.67 56.43 66.22
C LEU A 64 8.11 55.68 67.50
N GLN A 65 8.08 54.34 67.51
CA GLN A 65 8.56 53.53 68.64
C GLN A 65 10.07 53.68 68.85
N ASN A 66 10.86 53.74 67.78
CA ASN A 66 12.30 53.92 67.88
C ASN A 66 12.69 55.34 68.33
N ALA A 67 11.94 56.37 67.91
CA ALA A 67 12.10 57.75 68.39
C ALA A 67 11.83 57.86 69.90
N SER A 68 10.85 57.09 70.43
CA SER A 68 10.60 57.04 71.88
C SER A 68 11.70 56.35 72.71
N LYS A 69 12.61 55.60 72.06
CA LYS A 69 13.73 54.90 72.72
C LYS A 69 15.06 55.66 72.66
N GLN A 70 15.21 56.64 71.77
CA GLN A 70 16.40 57.49 71.70
C GLN A 70 16.16 58.80 72.46
N GLY A 71 16.54 58.82 73.73
CA GLY A 71 16.53 60.06 74.52
C GLY A 71 17.59 61.04 74.01
N VAL A 72 17.17 62.22 73.52
CA VAL A 72 17.76 63.58 73.67
C VAL A 72 16.97 64.56 72.77
N ASN A 73 16.63 65.75 73.34
CA ASN A 73 15.92 66.93 72.77
C ASN A 73 14.41 66.82 72.45
N ALA A 74 13.60 67.05 73.49
CA ALA A 74 12.13 66.97 73.48
C ALA A 74 11.41 68.04 72.62
N SER A 75 11.96 69.24 72.39
CA SER A 75 11.19 70.31 71.71
C SER A 75 11.19 70.24 70.18
N ILE A 76 12.09 69.48 69.55
CA ILE A 76 12.12 69.25 68.08
C ILE A 76 11.40 67.94 67.72
N ASN A 77 11.50 66.92 68.58
CA ASN A 77 10.86 65.61 68.39
C ASN A 77 9.33 65.63 68.49
N ASP A 78 8.73 66.51 69.30
CA ASP A 78 7.26 66.55 69.43
C ASP A 78 6.58 67.02 68.14
N ASN A 79 7.18 67.96 67.41
CA ASN A 79 6.63 68.48 66.16
C ASN A 79 6.78 67.48 65.00
N GLU A 80 7.89 66.73 64.96
CA GLU A 80 8.06 65.62 64.01
C GLU A 80 7.15 64.43 64.33
N ASN A 81 6.95 64.10 65.61
CA ASN A 81 6.05 63.04 66.03
C ASN A 81 4.58 63.36 65.72
N GLU A 82 4.13 64.60 65.94
CA GLU A 82 2.81 65.08 65.51
C GLU A 82 2.65 64.96 63.99
N LYS A 83 3.67 65.36 63.22
CA LYS A 83 3.66 65.26 61.76
C LYS A 83 3.60 63.81 61.25
N LEU A 84 4.29 62.87 61.92
CA LEU A 84 4.22 61.43 61.61
C LEU A 84 2.87 60.82 61.99
N LYS A 85 2.24 61.25 63.10
CA LYS A 85 0.87 60.84 63.46
C LYS A 85 -0.16 61.36 62.46
N GLU A 86 -0.01 62.61 62.03
CA GLU A 86 -0.86 63.21 60.99
C GLU A 86 -0.70 62.45 59.66
N GLN A 87 0.53 62.06 59.32
CA GLN A 87 0.80 61.22 58.15
C GLN A 87 0.14 59.84 58.27
N ILE A 88 0.16 59.20 59.44
CA ILE A 88 -0.59 57.96 59.68
C ILE A 88 -2.09 58.17 59.48
N ALA A 89 -2.66 59.26 60.02
CA ALA A 89 -4.08 59.56 59.87
C ALA A 89 -4.49 59.75 58.40
N GLN A 90 -3.66 60.45 57.62
CA GLN A 90 -3.87 60.62 56.17
C GLN A 90 -3.81 59.28 55.42
N LEU A 91 -2.84 58.41 55.74
CA LEU A 91 -2.74 57.08 55.14
C LEU A 91 -3.92 56.17 55.53
N GLN A 92 -4.42 56.27 56.75
CA GLN A 92 -5.61 55.54 57.21
C GLN A 92 -6.87 55.98 56.45
N GLU A 93 -7.01 57.28 56.18
CA GLU A 93 -8.13 57.79 55.38
C GLU A 93 -8.04 57.32 53.92
N GLN A 94 -6.83 57.26 53.33
CA GLN A 94 -6.62 56.68 52.00
C GLN A 94 -7.00 55.21 51.93
N ILE A 95 -6.63 54.40 52.94
CA ILE A 95 -7.05 53.00 53.04
C ILE A 95 -8.57 52.89 53.08
N LYS A 96 -9.24 53.73 53.86
CA LYS A 96 -10.70 53.73 53.98
C LYS A 96 -11.38 54.04 52.65
N ILE A 97 -10.85 55.01 51.88
CA ILE A 97 -11.33 55.34 50.54
C ILE A 97 -11.16 54.15 49.59
N LEU A 98 -9.98 53.52 49.57
CA LEU A 98 -9.70 52.35 48.74
C LEU A 98 -10.56 51.14 49.13
N GLU A 99 -10.85 50.94 50.42
CA GLU A 99 -11.73 49.87 50.90
C GLU A 99 -13.17 50.07 50.41
N VAL A 100 -13.67 51.31 50.41
CA VAL A 100 -14.98 51.66 49.84
C VAL A 100 -15.00 51.44 48.33
N GLN A 101 -13.98 51.89 47.61
CA GLN A 101 -13.87 51.68 46.17
C GLN A 101 -13.83 50.18 45.81
N LYS A 102 -13.06 49.38 46.55
CA LYS A 102 -13.02 47.93 46.39
C LYS A 102 -14.40 47.30 46.59
N GLN A 103 -15.14 47.70 47.63
CA GLN A 103 -16.49 47.19 47.90
C GLN A 103 -17.47 47.53 46.77
N ASN A 104 -17.34 48.72 46.17
CA ASN A 104 -18.15 49.11 45.02
C ASN A 104 -17.87 48.22 43.80
N GLU A 105 -16.60 47.93 43.48
CA GLU A 105 -16.26 47.01 42.38
C GLU A 105 -16.75 45.58 42.66
N LEU A 106 -16.64 45.13 43.91
CA LEU A 106 -17.10 43.80 44.32
C LEU A 106 -18.63 43.67 44.18
N MET A 107 -19.36 44.77 44.46
CA MET A 107 -20.81 44.84 44.28
C MET A 107 -21.19 44.88 42.80
N LYS A 108 -20.43 45.59 41.97
CA LYS A 108 -20.60 45.62 40.50
C LYS A 108 -20.41 44.22 39.89
N LEU A 109 -19.30 43.55 40.21
CA LEU A 109 -19.03 42.18 39.77
C LEU A 109 -20.12 41.19 40.22
N LYS A 110 -20.62 41.32 41.45
CA LYS A 110 -21.70 40.49 41.97
C LYS A 110 -23.01 40.70 41.19
N ASN A 111 -23.38 41.94 40.93
CA ASN A 111 -24.58 42.27 40.15
C ASN A 111 -24.48 41.75 38.71
N GLU A 112 -23.31 41.79 38.09
CA GLU A 112 -23.08 41.25 36.74
C GLU A 112 -23.18 39.73 36.70
N ILE A 113 -22.61 39.03 37.68
CA ILE A 113 -22.73 37.57 37.83
C ILE A 113 -24.21 37.20 38.01
N ASP A 114 -24.94 37.91 38.87
CA ASP A 114 -26.36 37.66 39.12
C ASP A 114 -27.22 37.95 37.88
N ASN A 115 -26.89 38.99 37.11
CA ASN A 115 -27.55 39.31 35.84
C ASN A 115 -27.29 38.25 34.76
N SER A 116 -26.05 37.80 34.60
CA SER A 116 -25.67 36.76 33.66
C SER A 116 -26.33 35.42 34.02
N ALA A 117 -26.32 35.04 35.31
CA ALA A 117 -27.01 33.87 35.81
C ALA A 117 -28.53 33.95 35.60
N ASN A 118 -29.13 35.13 35.77
CA ASN A 118 -30.56 35.35 35.50
C ASN A 118 -30.89 35.29 34.01
N GLN A 119 -30.07 35.87 33.12
CA GLN A 119 -30.22 35.74 31.68
C GLN A 119 -30.13 34.28 31.24
N GLN A 120 -29.15 33.53 31.77
CA GLN A 120 -28.99 32.11 31.47
C GLN A 120 -30.19 31.29 31.99
N ARG A 121 -30.69 31.58 33.19
CA ARG A 121 -31.94 30.98 33.71
C ARG A 121 -33.15 31.32 32.84
N GLN A 122 -33.26 32.53 32.31
CA GLN A 122 -34.35 32.92 31.41
C GLN A 122 -34.24 32.21 30.06
N ILE A 123 -33.03 32.07 29.50
CA ILE A 123 -32.77 31.30 28.27
C ILE A 123 -33.14 29.84 28.51
N THR A 124 -32.71 29.24 29.62
CA THR A 124 -33.07 27.86 29.99
C THR A 124 -34.58 27.71 30.13
N LYS A 125 -35.28 28.58 30.85
CA LYS A 125 -36.75 28.53 30.98
C LYS A 125 -37.46 28.72 29.64
N LYS A 126 -36.97 29.61 28.78
CA LYS A 126 -37.51 29.84 27.43
C LYS A 126 -37.31 28.60 26.54
N ASN A 127 -36.16 27.95 26.65
CA ASN A 127 -35.86 26.71 25.94
C ASN A 127 -36.71 25.55 26.47
N GLU A 128 -36.85 25.40 27.78
CA GLU A 128 -37.73 24.41 28.42
C GLU A 128 -39.19 24.62 28.01
N ALA A 129 -39.69 25.86 28.02
CA ALA A 129 -41.04 26.19 27.55
C ALA A 129 -41.22 25.85 26.06
N LYS A 130 -40.22 26.14 25.22
CA LYS A 130 -40.23 25.82 23.79
C LYS A 130 -40.22 24.30 23.56
N ILE A 131 -39.43 23.55 24.32
CA ILE A 131 -39.37 22.08 24.30
C ILE A 131 -40.70 21.48 24.78
N ASN A 132 -41.27 21.99 25.88
CA ASN A 132 -42.55 21.53 26.42
C ASN A 132 -43.68 21.79 25.42
N LYS A 133 -43.69 22.96 24.78
CA LYS A 133 -44.64 23.28 23.70
C LYS A 133 -44.45 22.33 22.50
N LEU A 134 -43.22 22.09 22.05
CA LEU A 134 -42.93 21.16 20.95
C LEU A 134 -43.41 19.74 21.27
N ASN A 135 -43.21 19.29 22.51
CA ASN A 135 -43.67 17.99 22.99
C ASN A 135 -45.20 17.90 23.09
N GLN A 136 -45.85 18.99 23.48
CA GLN A 136 -47.32 19.09 23.51
C GLN A 136 -47.89 19.07 22.09
N ASP A 137 -47.37 19.91 21.19
CA ASP A 137 -47.77 19.95 19.76
C ASP A 137 -47.59 18.57 19.10
N LYS A 138 -46.50 17.86 19.41
CA LYS A 138 -46.24 16.49 18.97
C LYS A 138 -47.28 15.50 19.50
N ASN A 139 -47.60 15.56 20.79
CA ASN A 139 -48.59 14.67 21.39
C ASN A 139 -49.99 14.92 20.83
N ASP A 140 -50.33 16.18 20.55
CA ASP A 140 -51.62 16.55 19.98
C ASP A 140 -51.70 16.16 18.49
N LEU A 141 -50.61 16.28 17.72
CA LEU A 141 -50.53 15.71 16.37
C LEU A 141 -50.67 14.18 16.38
N ALA A 142 -50.01 13.50 17.32
CA ALA A 142 -50.07 12.05 17.46
C ALA A 142 -51.48 11.56 17.83
N LYS A 143 -52.22 12.33 18.64
CA LYS A 143 -53.64 12.08 18.92
C LYS A 143 -54.51 12.33 17.69
N LYS A 144 -54.30 13.44 16.98
CA LYS A 144 -55.05 13.79 15.77
C LYS A 144 -54.91 12.73 14.67
N ASN A 145 -53.72 12.13 14.57
CA ASN A 145 -53.39 11.11 13.59
C ASN A 145 -53.44 9.69 14.18
N SER A 146 -54.17 9.46 15.28
CA SER A 146 -54.17 8.17 15.99
C SER A 146 -54.46 6.99 15.07
N ASP A 147 -55.36 7.17 14.11
CA ASP A 147 -55.82 6.13 13.20
C ASP A 147 -54.73 5.75 12.19
N PHE A 148 -53.90 6.70 11.75
CA PHE A 148 -52.71 6.42 10.94
C PHE A 148 -51.64 5.68 11.76
N PHE A 149 -51.44 6.05 13.02
CA PHE A 149 -50.50 5.34 13.90
C PHE A 149 -50.94 3.91 14.24
N GLN A 150 -52.22 3.57 14.12
CA GLN A 150 -52.69 2.19 14.26
C GLN A 150 -52.18 1.30 13.11
N ILE A 151 -51.99 1.85 11.90
CA ILE A 151 -51.42 1.12 10.75
C ILE A 151 -50.03 0.57 11.09
N LEU A 152 -49.21 1.30 11.83
CA LEU A 152 -47.85 0.86 12.20
C LEU A 152 -47.84 -0.41 13.07
N LYS A 153 -48.95 -0.69 13.75
CA LYS A 153 -49.14 -1.90 14.56
C LYS A 153 -49.75 -3.05 13.75
N ASN A 154 -50.24 -2.79 12.54
CA ASN A 154 -50.84 -3.80 11.69
C ASN A 154 -49.76 -4.66 11.03
N ASP A 155 -49.61 -5.90 11.51
CA ASP A 155 -48.66 -6.87 10.96
C ASP A 155 -48.98 -7.25 9.50
N GLU A 156 -50.24 -7.17 9.07
CA GLU A 156 -50.62 -7.49 7.69
C GLU A 156 -50.01 -6.52 6.68
N LEU A 157 -49.86 -5.24 7.03
CA LEU A 157 -49.18 -4.28 6.16
C LEU A 157 -47.76 -4.77 5.83
N TYR A 158 -47.01 -5.19 6.84
CA TYR A 158 -45.62 -5.63 6.65
C TYR A 158 -45.53 -7.00 5.99
N LYS A 159 -46.47 -7.92 6.26
CA LYS A 159 -46.57 -9.22 5.56
C LYS A 159 -46.75 -9.09 4.05
N ASN A 160 -47.28 -7.96 3.56
CA ASN A 160 -47.36 -7.72 2.11
C ASN A 160 -45.98 -7.69 1.44
N PHE A 161 -44.91 -7.37 2.17
CA PHE A 161 -43.53 -7.37 1.65
C PHE A 161 -42.96 -8.78 1.49
N ASP A 162 -43.47 -9.78 2.22
CA ASP A 162 -43.03 -11.18 2.10
C ASP A 162 -43.35 -11.76 0.70
N GLN A 163 -44.37 -11.18 0.04
CA GLN A 163 -44.77 -11.55 -1.33
C GLN A 163 -43.82 -11.00 -2.40
N VAL A 164 -42.89 -10.11 -2.06
CA VAL A 164 -41.96 -9.53 -3.02
C VAL A 164 -40.73 -10.44 -3.13
N SER A 165 -40.47 -10.91 -4.35
CA SER A 165 -39.29 -11.71 -4.68
C SER A 165 -38.25 -10.86 -5.42
N TYR A 166 -36.97 -11.12 -5.11
CA TYR A 166 -35.87 -10.63 -5.94
C TYR A 166 -35.89 -11.38 -7.27
N SER A 167 -36.26 -10.72 -8.35
CA SER A 167 -36.43 -11.33 -9.66
C SER A 167 -36.25 -10.30 -10.78
N PRO A 168 -36.03 -10.71 -12.05
CA PRO A 168 -35.88 -9.78 -13.18
C PRO A 168 -37.04 -8.79 -13.34
N THR A 169 -38.26 -9.22 -12.99
CA THR A 169 -39.46 -8.37 -13.03
C THR A 169 -39.39 -7.19 -12.06
N LEU A 170 -38.65 -7.30 -10.95
CA LEU A 170 -38.37 -6.19 -10.03
C LEU A 170 -37.68 -5.02 -10.73
N PHE A 171 -36.92 -5.33 -11.78
CA PHE A 171 -36.11 -4.39 -12.55
C PHE A 171 -36.77 -4.04 -13.90
N ASN A 172 -37.99 -4.52 -14.19
CA ASN A 172 -38.57 -4.45 -15.55
C ASN A 172 -37.63 -5.02 -16.64
N ASP A 173 -36.75 -5.95 -16.25
CA ASP A 173 -35.81 -6.62 -17.16
C ASP A 173 -36.45 -7.93 -17.59
N SER A 174 -36.78 -8.07 -18.89
CA SER A 174 -37.51 -9.23 -19.41
C SER A 174 -36.62 -10.47 -19.61
N GLN A 175 -35.35 -10.42 -19.18
CA GLN A 175 -34.37 -11.49 -19.35
C GLN A 175 -34.24 -12.40 -18.11
N SER A 176 -33.52 -13.52 -18.27
CA SER A 176 -33.31 -14.60 -17.28
C SER A 176 -32.86 -14.13 -15.88
N LEU A 177 -33.01 -14.94 -14.82
CA LEU A 177 -32.57 -14.64 -13.44
C LEU A 177 -31.12 -14.10 -13.34
N LEU A 178 -30.22 -14.54 -14.22
CA LEU A 178 -28.85 -14.04 -14.35
C LEU A 178 -28.77 -12.52 -14.59
N SER A 179 -29.77 -11.91 -15.26
CA SER A 179 -29.82 -10.46 -15.50
C SER A 179 -30.02 -9.66 -14.22
N SER A 180 -30.77 -10.19 -13.24
CA SER A 180 -30.99 -9.52 -11.96
C SER A 180 -29.82 -9.67 -10.98
N SER A 181 -29.00 -10.71 -11.14
CA SER A 181 -27.82 -10.94 -10.30
C SER A 181 -26.73 -9.87 -10.51
N LYS A 182 -26.69 -9.19 -11.66
CA LYS A 182 -25.70 -8.14 -11.97
C LYS A 182 -25.76 -6.91 -11.06
N TYR A 183 -26.90 -6.66 -10.42
CA TYR A 183 -27.08 -5.53 -9.49
C TYR A 183 -26.54 -5.84 -8.07
N LEU A 184 -26.30 -7.11 -7.75
CA LEU A 184 -25.69 -7.57 -6.49
C LEU A 184 -26.47 -7.18 -5.21
N LEU A 185 -27.79 -7.04 -5.32
CA LEU A 185 -28.65 -6.58 -4.23
C LEU A 185 -29.38 -7.69 -3.48
N GLU A 186 -29.34 -8.93 -3.95
CA GLU A 186 -30.20 -9.99 -3.42
C GLU A 186 -29.97 -10.29 -1.93
N ASN A 187 -28.71 -10.37 -1.49
CA ASN A 187 -28.39 -10.58 -0.07
C ASN A 187 -28.91 -9.43 0.80
N SER A 188 -28.71 -8.18 0.37
CA SER A 188 -29.26 -7.01 1.05
C SER A 188 -30.79 -7.00 1.02
N PHE A 189 -31.39 -7.44 -0.08
CA PHE A 189 -32.84 -7.47 -0.27
C PHE A 189 -33.52 -8.42 0.69
N GLU A 190 -33.02 -9.65 0.80
CA GLU A 190 -33.55 -10.61 1.77
C GLU A 190 -33.36 -10.14 3.22
N GLN A 191 -32.21 -9.51 3.53
CA GLN A 191 -31.96 -8.95 4.86
C GLN A 191 -32.91 -7.79 5.23
N GLU A 192 -33.17 -6.89 4.29
CA GLU A 192 -34.10 -5.77 4.48
C GLU A 192 -35.55 -6.26 4.57
N LYS A 193 -35.93 -7.25 3.76
CA LYS A 193 -37.27 -7.86 3.77
C LYS A 193 -37.58 -8.47 5.14
N LEU A 194 -36.64 -9.26 5.68
CA LEU A 194 -36.78 -9.88 7.01
C LEU A 194 -36.94 -8.86 8.15
N LYS A 195 -36.38 -7.66 7.99
CA LYS A 195 -36.41 -6.59 9.01
C LYS A 195 -37.32 -5.42 8.62
N ILE A 196 -38.16 -5.58 7.60
CA ILE A 196 -38.88 -4.46 6.99
C ILE A 196 -39.74 -3.70 8.00
N LYS A 197 -40.38 -4.39 8.93
CA LYS A 197 -41.16 -3.77 10.00
C LYS A 197 -40.31 -2.87 10.89
N GLU A 198 -39.13 -3.32 11.29
CA GLU A 198 -38.21 -2.57 12.14
C GLU A 198 -37.70 -1.30 11.44
N ILE A 199 -37.37 -1.42 10.15
CA ILE A 199 -36.80 -0.34 9.34
C ILE A 199 -37.87 0.69 8.92
N LEU A 200 -39.03 0.21 8.47
CA LEU A 200 -40.06 1.05 7.87
C LEU A 200 -40.98 1.69 8.91
N SER A 201 -41.20 1.06 10.09
CA SER A 201 -42.08 1.65 11.12
C SER A 201 -41.66 3.06 11.57
N PRO A 202 -40.37 3.33 11.86
CA PRO A 202 -39.92 4.68 12.23
C PRO A 202 -40.07 5.69 11.08
N ILE A 203 -39.79 5.27 9.84
CA ILE A 203 -39.94 6.10 8.64
C ILE A 203 -41.41 6.50 8.44
N LEU A 204 -42.33 5.54 8.54
CA LEU A 204 -43.76 5.81 8.41
C LEU A 204 -44.30 6.64 9.57
N ALA A 205 -43.82 6.42 10.80
CA ALA A 205 -44.18 7.26 11.94
C ALA A 205 -43.84 8.73 11.69
N GLN A 206 -42.68 8.98 11.09
CA GLN A 206 -42.24 10.32 10.75
C GLN A 206 -43.03 10.91 9.58
N ASP A 207 -43.25 10.14 8.52
CA ASP A 207 -44.07 10.56 7.37
C ASP A 207 -45.50 10.91 7.80
N ILE A 208 -46.10 10.11 8.71
CA ILE A 208 -47.42 10.39 9.30
C ILE A 208 -47.43 11.72 10.05
N LEU A 209 -46.39 12.09 10.78
CA LEU A 209 -46.33 13.37 11.50
C LEU A 209 -46.27 14.57 10.55
N ILE A 210 -45.68 14.40 9.37
CA ILE A 210 -45.38 15.51 8.46
C ILE A 210 -46.49 15.67 7.40
N ASN A 211 -46.96 14.57 6.80
CA ASN A 211 -47.71 14.58 5.53
C ASN A 211 -49.21 14.23 5.63
N THR A 212 -49.75 14.00 6.82
CA THR A 212 -51.19 13.66 7.00
C THR A 212 -52.10 14.88 7.20
N LYS A 213 -51.61 16.08 6.89
CA LYS A 213 -52.40 17.32 6.99
C LYS A 213 -53.33 17.56 5.79
N SER A 214 -53.11 16.88 4.66
CA SER A 214 -53.95 16.93 3.44
C SER A 214 -55.01 15.83 3.42
N ASN A 215 -55.98 15.87 2.49
CA ASN A 215 -57.12 14.93 2.27
C ASN A 215 -56.75 13.44 1.99
N VAL A 216 -55.75 12.90 2.67
CA VAL A 216 -55.29 11.51 2.56
C VAL A 216 -56.06 10.67 3.58
N THR A 217 -56.62 9.54 3.16
CA THR A 217 -57.26 8.58 4.06
C THR A 217 -56.23 7.53 4.53
N VAL A 218 -56.53 6.86 5.65
CA VAL A 218 -55.76 5.73 6.18
C VAL A 218 -55.58 4.64 5.11
N GLU A 219 -56.64 4.32 4.34
CA GLU A 219 -56.57 3.31 3.28
C GLU A 219 -55.71 3.78 2.10
N ASN A 220 -55.86 5.03 1.63
CA ASN A 220 -55.02 5.56 0.55
C ASN A 220 -53.53 5.55 0.92
N TYR A 221 -53.20 5.82 2.19
CA TYR A 221 -51.84 5.78 2.70
C TYR A 221 -51.28 4.35 2.72
N LYS A 222 -52.07 3.39 3.20
CA LYS A 222 -51.73 1.96 3.18
C LYS A 222 -51.55 1.46 1.74
N ASP A 223 -52.47 1.80 0.84
CA ASP A 223 -52.42 1.45 -0.58
C ASP A 223 -51.18 2.00 -1.26
N LYS A 224 -50.77 3.25 -0.93
CA LYS A 224 -49.52 3.82 -1.44
C LYS A 224 -48.30 2.99 -1.03
N ILE A 225 -48.24 2.53 0.22
CA ILE A 225 -47.14 1.67 0.70
C ILE A 225 -47.16 0.32 -0.03
N ILE A 226 -48.33 -0.33 -0.10
CA ILE A 226 -48.49 -1.64 -0.73
C ILE A 226 -48.19 -1.58 -2.23
N LYS A 227 -48.66 -0.53 -2.93
CA LYS A 227 -48.40 -0.32 -4.36
C LYS A 227 -46.92 -0.11 -4.67
N ASN A 228 -46.15 0.45 -3.73
CA ASN A 228 -44.72 0.74 -3.91
C ASN A 228 -43.80 -0.20 -3.12
N LYS A 229 -44.31 -1.29 -2.55
CA LYS A 229 -43.55 -2.20 -1.67
C LYS A 229 -42.24 -2.70 -2.30
N SER A 230 -42.27 -3.05 -3.58
CA SER A 230 -41.11 -3.51 -4.33
C SER A 230 -40.05 -2.41 -4.50
N LYS A 231 -40.48 -1.18 -4.79
CA LYS A 231 -39.61 -0.01 -4.96
C LYS A 231 -38.94 0.40 -3.64
N ILE A 232 -39.72 0.43 -2.57
CA ILE A 232 -39.23 0.71 -1.22
C ILE A 232 -38.16 -0.32 -0.83
N LEU A 233 -38.46 -1.61 -1.03
CA LEU A 233 -37.52 -2.68 -0.68
C LEU A 233 -36.25 -2.61 -1.54
N LEU A 234 -36.37 -2.33 -2.84
CA LEU A 234 -35.22 -2.13 -3.73
C LEU A 234 -34.33 -0.96 -3.28
N ALA A 235 -34.92 0.20 -2.97
CA ALA A 235 -34.19 1.37 -2.48
C ALA A 235 -33.46 1.08 -1.16
N LEU A 236 -34.15 0.45 -0.20
CA LEU A 236 -33.56 0.06 1.08
C LEU A 236 -32.39 -0.92 0.91
N SER A 237 -32.51 -1.85 -0.03
CA SER A 237 -31.47 -2.83 -0.37
C SER A 237 -30.25 -2.16 -0.96
N TYR A 238 -30.45 -1.26 -1.92
CA TYR A 238 -29.36 -0.52 -2.55
C TYR A 238 -28.60 0.37 -1.56
N ILE A 239 -29.33 1.13 -0.73
CA ILE A 239 -28.74 1.95 0.34
C ILE A 239 -27.98 1.09 1.35
N ARG A 240 -28.51 -0.10 1.70
CA ARG A 240 -27.82 -1.06 2.59
C ARG A 240 -26.49 -1.48 1.98
N LYS A 241 -26.52 -1.92 0.73
CA LYS A 241 -25.38 -2.58 0.09
C LYS A 241 -24.20 -1.63 -0.10
N TRP A 242 -24.48 -0.40 -0.52
CA TRP A 242 -23.45 0.51 -1.02
C TRP A 242 -23.16 1.71 -0.11
N TYR A 243 -24.07 2.03 0.82
CA TYR A 243 -24.02 3.25 1.62
C TYR A 243 -24.12 3.00 3.12
N ASP A 244 -23.96 1.76 3.59
CA ASP A 244 -23.92 1.42 5.02
C ASP A 244 -22.48 1.33 5.56
N PHE A 245 -21.88 2.49 5.81
CA PHE A 245 -20.56 2.64 6.42
C PHE A 245 -20.54 3.77 7.46
N ASN A 246 -19.50 3.75 8.30
CA ASN A 246 -19.34 4.66 9.43
C ASN A 246 -18.18 5.65 9.23
N ILE A 247 -18.39 6.91 9.61
CA ILE A 247 -17.38 7.94 9.79
C ILE A 247 -17.46 8.41 11.25
N GLY A 248 -16.68 7.77 12.13
CA GLY A 248 -16.83 7.95 13.57
C GLY A 248 -18.18 7.44 14.05
N ASP A 249 -18.94 8.31 14.72
CA ASP A 249 -20.32 8.09 15.18
C ASP A 249 -21.39 8.35 14.09
N PHE A 250 -21.00 8.92 12.94
CA PHE A 250 -21.90 9.12 11.80
C PHE A 250 -22.01 7.83 10.98
N ASN A 251 -23.22 7.27 10.85
CA ASN A 251 -23.51 6.19 9.90
C ASN A 251 -24.28 6.76 8.71
N PHE A 252 -23.77 6.53 7.51
CA PHE A 252 -24.29 7.17 6.29
C PHE A 252 -25.72 6.70 5.96
N ARG A 253 -25.98 5.39 6.00
CA ARG A 253 -27.32 4.79 5.82
C ARG A 253 -28.32 5.34 6.84
N LYS A 254 -27.96 5.35 8.13
CA LYS A 254 -28.80 5.87 9.22
C LYS A 254 -29.13 7.34 9.00
N PHE A 255 -28.16 8.13 8.56
CA PHE A 255 -28.38 9.52 8.24
C PHE A 255 -29.45 9.69 7.16
N ILE A 256 -29.34 8.97 6.03
CA ILE A 256 -30.35 9.01 4.96
C ILE A 256 -31.73 8.61 5.48
N LEU A 257 -31.82 7.52 6.27
CA LEU A 257 -33.09 6.91 6.64
C LEU A 257 -33.79 7.55 7.84
N TYR A 258 -33.08 8.29 8.68
CA TYR A 258 -33.65 8.79 9.94
C TYR A 258 -33.19 10.21 10.31
N ASP A 259 -31.90 10.51 10.17
CA ASP A 259 -31.32 11.72 10.76
C ASP A 259 -31.24 12.92 9.77
N ASN A 260 -31.62 12.76 8.50
CA ASN A 260 -31.49 13.81 7.48
C ASN A 260 -32.61 14.88 7.53
N PRO A 261 -32.34 16.12 7.97
CA PRO A 261 -33.35 17.17 8.11
C PRO A 261 -33.98 17.60 6.77
N ASN A 262 -33.29 17.44 5.65
CA ASN A 262 -33.78 17.85 4.32
C ASN A 262 -34.91 16.97 3.79
N LEU A 263 -35.11 15.79 4.40
CA LEU A 263 -36.18 14.84 4.08
C LEU A 263 -37.30 14.83 5.12
N HIS A 264 -37.40 15.88 5.93
CA HIS A 264 -38.40 16.02 7.00
C HIS A 264 -39.26 17.27 6.82
N THR A 265 -39.80 17.48 5.61
CA THR A 265 -40.61 18.67 5.27
C THR A 265 -41.95 18.27 4.64
N GLU A 266 -42.95 19.18 4.67
CA GLU A 266 -44.31 18.91 4.13
C GLU A 266 -44.34 18.50 2.65
N ASN A 267 -43.25 18.70 1.90
CA ASN A 267 -43.12 18.35 0.48
C ASN A 267 -42.04 17.30 0.18
N LYS A 268 -41.27 16.86 1.19
CA LYS A 268 -40.19 15.87 1.03
C LYS A 268 -40.15 14.98 2.27
N SER A 269 -40.48 13.70 2.09
CA SER A 269 -40.34 12.68 3.14
C SER A 269 -39.44 11.54 2.71
N ILE A 270 -38.95 10.79 3.71
CA ILE A 270 -38.15 9.60 3.48
C ILE A 270 -38.95 8.52 2.73
N LEU A 271 -40.24 8.38 2.98
CA LEU A 271 -41.08 7.44 2.23
C LEU A 271 -41.11 7.80 0.74
N GLU A 272 -41.36 9.07 0.41
CA GLU A 272 -41.35 9.54 -0.98
C GLU A 272 -39.97 9.40 -1.62
N PHE A 273 -38.91 9.72 -0.86
CA PHE A 273 -37.55 9.57 -1.32
C PHE A 273 -37.22 8.11 -1.64
N LEU A 274 -37.60 7.15 -0.80
CA LEU A 274 -37.43 5.71 -1.08
C LEU A 274 -38.23 5.26 -2.31
N ILE A 275 -39.44 5.79 -2.51
CA ILE A 275 -40.23 5.51 -3.72
C ILE A 275 -39.56 6.10 -4.97
N GLN A 276 -39.02 7.32 -4.87
CA GLN A 276 -38.31 7.99 -5.96
C GLN A 276 -37.06 7.21 -6.35
N ILE A 277 -36.21 6.87 -5.37
CA ILE A 277 -35.03 6.06 -5.57
C ILE A 277 -35.43 4.71 -6.17
N GLY A 278 -36.39 4.02 -5.55
CA GLY A 278 -36.92 2.74 -6.00
C GLY A 278 -37.55 2.74 -7.41
N SER A 279 -37.87 3.93 -7.94
CA SER A 279 -38.43 4.13 -9.29
C SER A 279 -37.38 4.46 -10.34
N LYS A 280 -36.09 4.54 -9.97
CA LYS A 280 -35.02 4.87 -10.91
C LYS A 280 -34.86 3.80 -12.00
N PRO A 281 -34.34 4.17 -13.18
CA PRO A 281 -33.97 3.21 -14.22
C PRO A 281 -32.99 2.16 -13.70
N THR A 282 -33.00 0.96 -14.29
CA THR A 282 -32.13 -0.14 -13.88
C THR A 282 -30.64 0.16 -13.96
N VAL A 283 -30.23 0.93 -14.96
CA VAL A 283 -28.83 1.36 -15.15
C VAL A 283 -28.28 2.07 -13.91
N ASP A 284 -29.11 2.82 -13.18
CA ASP A 284 -28.71 3.53 -11.96
C ASP A 284 -28.34 2.56 -10.82
N TYR A 285 -28.85 1.33 -10.86
CA TYR A 285 -28.55 0.30 -9.87
C TYR A 285 -27.31 -0.53 -10.21
N GLU A 286 -26.73 -0.34 -11.39
CA GLU A 286 -25.50 -1.04 -11.76
C GLU A 286 -24.33 -0.52 -10.90
N PRO A 287 -23.47 -1.41 -10.37
CA PRO A 287 -22.36 -1.01 -9.51
C PRO A 287 -21.43 0.04 -10.14
N GLN A 288 -21.29 0.05 -11.46
CA GLN A 288 -20.49 1.03 -12.19
C GLN A 288 -20.98 2.47 -11.99
N ASN A 289 -22.27 2.65 -11.74
CA ASN A 289 -22.90 3.96 -11.60
C ASN A 289 -22.96 4.46 -10.16
N LEU A 290 -22.28 3.81 -9.20
CA LEU A 290 -22.38 4.17 -7.77
C LEU A 290 -22.09 5.64 -7.48
N ILE A 291 -21.03 6.20 -8.07
CA ILE A 291 -20.66 7.60 -7.83
C ILE A 291 -21.62 8.56 -8.54
N ASN A 292 -22.04 8.24 -9.77
CA ASN A 292 -23.06 9.01 -10.49
C ASN A 292 -24.39 9.01 -9.73
N PHE A 293 -24.79 7.86 -9.20
CA PHE A 293 -25.97 7.71 -8.38
C PHE A 293 -25.93 8.63 -7.16
N TYR A 294 -24.80 8.66 -6.43
CA TYR A 294 -24.63 9.59 -5.31
C TYR A 294 -24.81 11.03 -5.79
N ASN A 295 -24.11 11.43 -6.84
CA ASN A 295 -24.09 12.81 -7.32
C ASN A 295 -25.47 13.28 -7.81
N ASP A 296 -26.22 12.42 -8.48
CA ASP A 296 -27.51 12.75 -9.08
C ASP A 296 -28.66 12.68 -8.07
N ASN A 297 -28.55 11.80 -7.06
CA ASN A 297 -29.70 11.46 -6.21
C ASN A 297 -29.48 11.74 -4.71
N LEU A 298 -28.25 11.65 -4.21
CA LEU A 298 -27.94 11.78 -2.79
C LEU A 298 -27.31 13.13 -2.43
N LYS A 299 -26.50 13.70 -3.32
CA LYS A 299 -25.77 14.95 -3.09
C LYS A 299 -26.70 16.08 -2.62
N ASN A 300 -27.78 16.36 -3.34
CA ASN A 300 -28.70 17.46 -3.03
C ASN A 300 -29.45 17.31 -1.69
N ILE A 301 -29.57 16.10 -1.16
CA ILE A 301 -30.21 15.86 0.13
C ILE A 301 -29.19 15.74 1.27
N ILE A 302 -27.93 15.40 0.98
CA ILE A 302 -26.87 15.24 1.98
C ILE A 302 -26.07 16.54 2.13
N ASP A 303 -25.42 16.99 1.06
CA ASP A 303 -24.64 18.22 0.99
C ASP A 303 -24.56 18.67 -0.48
N PRO A 304 -25.37 19.66 -0.91
CA PRO A 304 -25.45 20.09 -2.31
C PRO A 304 -24.12 20.56 -2.92
N ASN A 305 -23.13 20.91 -2.09
CA ASN A 305 -21.87 21.47 -2.54
C ASN A 305 -20.73 20.46 -2.63
N LYS A 306 -20.93 19.22 -2.17
CA LYS A 306 -19.86 18.21 -2.09
C LYS A 306 -20.21 16.98 -2.91
N ASP A 307 -19.28 16.53 -3.74
CA ASP A 307 -19.40 15.20 -4.33
C ASP A 307 -19.16 14.10 -3.27
N PHE A 308 -19.23 12.83 -3.67
CA PHE A 308 -19.04 11.71 -2.73
C PHE A 308 -17.71 11.77 -1.98
N PHE A 309 -16.62 12.17 -2.65
CA PHE A 309 -15.28 12.19 -2.09
C PHE A 309 -15.09 13.39 -1.17
N ASP A 310 -15.48 14.58 -1.62
CA ASP A 310 -15.45 15.82 -0.83
C ASP A 310 -16.30 15.68 0.44
N PHE A 311 -17.44 14.99 0.34
CA PHE A 311 -18.28 14.70 1.49
C PHE A 311 -17.53 13.85 2.52
N ILE A 312 -16.89 12.75 2.10
CA ILE A 312 -16.11 11.89 3.00
C ILE A 312 -14.99 12.69 3.65
N GLU A 313 -14.17 13.41 2.88
CA GLU A 313 -13.04 14.17 3.40
C GLU A 313 -13.49 15.25 4.40
N SER A 314 -14.52 16.02 4.03
CA SER A 314 -15.10 17.01 4.92
C SER A 314 -15.67 16.38 6.18
N LYS A 315 -16.29 15.20 6.08
CA LYS A 315 -16.93 14.56 7.22
C LYS A 315 -15.94 13.91 8.17
N VAL A 316 -14.85 13.34 7.67
CA VAL A 316 -13.73 12.89 8.50
C VAL A 316 -13.13 14.08 9.25
N LYS A 317 -12.87 15.19 8.56
CA LYS A 317 -12.33 16.41 9.19
C LYS A 317 -13.26 17.00 10.27
N ASP A 318 -14.57 16.95 10.06
CA ASP A 318 -15.59 17.36 11.05
C ASP A 318 -15.59 16.44 12.28
N LYS A 319 -15.48 15.13 12.07
CA LYS A 319 -15.59 14.13 13.15
C LYS A 319 -14.31 13.89 13.92
N PHE A 320 -13.15 14.16 13.34
CA PHE A 320 -11.86 13.86 13.94
C PHE A 320 -10.92 15.06 13.86
N GLN A 321 -10.41 15.51 15.01
CA GLN A 321 -9.49 16.65 15.08
C GLN A 321 -8.08 16.32 14.57
N ASN A 322 -7.61 15.09 14.79
CA ASN A 322 -6.22 14.66 14.50
C ASN A 322 -6.14 13.37 13.64
N ILE A 323 -7.21 12.98 12.95
CA ILE A 323 -7.22 11.81 12.07
C ILE A 323 -7.40 12.27 10.62
N SER A 324 -6.44 11.91 9.76
CA SER A 324 -6.55 12.17 8.33
C SER A 324 -7.55 11.24 7.65
N VAL A 325 -8.06 11.60 6.47
CA VAL A 325 -8.91 10.72 5.66
C VAL A 325 -8.22 9.41 5.29
N GLU A 326 -6.91 9.44 5.02
CA GLU A 326 -6.10 8.23 4.80
C GLU A 326 -6.12 7.32 6.03
N THR A 327 -5.84 7.87 7.21
CA THR A 327 -5.82 7.09 8.45
C THR A 327 -7.19 6.48 8.75
N TRP A 328 -8.26 7.25 8.60
CA TRP A 328 -9.63 6.76 8.77
C TRP A 328 -9.96 5.66 7.75
N PHE A 329 -9.62 5.86 6.47
CA PHE A 329 -9.91 4.90 5.42
C PHE A 329 -9.19 3.57 5.67
N ASN A 330 -7.89 3.62 5.97
CA ASN A 330 -7.09 2.43 6.30
C ASN A 330 -7.65 1.68 7.52
N GLN A 331 -8.16 2.40 8.53
CA GLN A 331 -8.85 1.77 9.66
C GLN A 331 -10.14 1.04 9.23
N GLN A 332 -10.94 1.64 8.35
CA GLN A 332 -12.19 1.01 7.86
C GLN A 332 -11.94 -0.31 7.13
N ILE A 333 -10.80 -0.43 6.43
CA ILE A 333 -10.49 -1.59 5.60
C ILE A 333 -9.36 -2.48 6.16
N SER A 334 -8.92 -2.21 7.40
CA SER A 334 -7.73 -2.79 8.03
C SER A 334 -7.67 -4.31 8.05
N GLN A 335 -8.83 -4.97 8.08
CA GLN A 335 -8.96 -6.43 8.09
C GLN A 335 -8.46 -7.11 6.81
N PHE A 336 -8.41 -6.40 5.68
CA PHE A 336 -7.96 -6.92 4.39
C PHE A 336 -6.87 -6.04 3.75
N LEU A 337 -6.43 -4.97 4.40
CA LEU A 337 -5.34 -4.12 3.94
C LEU A 337 -3.99 -4.62 4.48
N TYR A 338 -3.03 -4.82 3.58
CA TYR A 338 -1.61 -4.95 3.90
C TYR A 338 -0.84 -3.77 3.32
N GLN A 339 -0.13 -3.04 4.17
CA GLN A 339 0.75 -1.95 3.76
C GLN A 339 2.16 -2.25 4.27
N PRO A 340 3.12 -2.57 3.37
CA PRO A 340 4.51 -2.78 3.75
C PRO A 340 5.10 -1.52 4.39
N GLU A 341 6.07 -1.71 5.27
CA GLU A 341 6.84 -0.60 5.79
C GLU A 341 7.79 -0.05 4.72
N ILE A 342 7.73 1.27 4.49
CA ILE A 342 8.71 2.00 3.69
C ILE A 342 10.03 2.11 4.49
N LYS A 343 11.12 1.57 3.93
CA LYS A 343 12.48 1.48 4.46
C LYS A 343 13.44 2.52 3.87
N LEU A 344 12.93 3.48 3.10
CA LEU A 344 13.67 4.66 2.64
C LEU A 344 14.03 5.59 3.83
N PHE A 345 14.95 6.53 3.60
CA PHE A 345 15.42 7.46 4.64
C PHE A 345 14.26 8.20 5.32
N ALA A 346 14.35 8.41 6.64
CA ALA A 346 13.29 9.00 7.45
C ALA A 346 12.84 10.38 6.95
N SER A 347 13.76 11.18 6.40
CA SER A 347 13.48 12.50 5.81
C SER A 347 12.63 12.45 4.54
N GLU A 348 12.70 11.35 3.78
CA GLU A 348 11.89 11.15 2.58
C GLU A 348 10.57 10.43 2.91
N LYS A 349 10.56 9.59 3.97
CA LYS A 349 9.43 8.72 4.33
C LYS A 349 8.11 9.46 4.54
N GLU A 350 8.10 10.62 5.19
CA GLU A 350 6.87 11.40 5.44
C GLU A 350 6.28 12.01 4.16
N VAL A 351 7.13 12.55 3.28
CA VAL A 351 6.70 13.11 1.99
C VAL A 351 6.24 12.00 1.04
N ILE A 352 6.91 10.85 1.06
CA ILE A 352 6.51 9.71 0.24
C ILE A 352 5.17 9.15 0.73
N SER A 353 5.02 8.91 2.04
CA SER A 353 3.80 8.31 2.59
C SER A 353 2.55 9.14 2.31
N THR A 354 2.66 10.47 2.32
CA THR A 354 1.56 11.35 1.93
C THR A 354 1.23 11.23 0.43
N LYS A 355 2.24 11.26 -0.45
CA LYS A 355 2.06 11.11 -1.92
C LYS A 355 1.56 9.72 -2.34
N THR A 356 1.89 8.68 -1.58
CA THR A 356 1.59 7.27 -1.92
C THR A 356 0.52 6.65 -1.02
N SER A 357 -0.19 7.49 -0.27
CA SER A 357 -1.33 7.09 0.55
C SER A 357 -2.40 6.40 -0.31
N LEU A 358 -3.07 5.40 0.26
CA LEU A 358 -4.06 4.60 -0.48
C LEU A 358 -5.22 5.48 -0.95
N TRP A 359 -5.74 6.34 -0.07
CA TRP A 359 -6.81 7.28 -0.39
C TRP A 359 -6.44 8.18 -1.57
N THR A 360 -5.23 8.76 -1.58
CA THR A 360 -4.74 9.60 -2.69
C THR A 360 -4.71 8.83 -4.02
N LYS A 361 -4.32 7.56 -4.00
CA LYS A 361 -4.33 6.72 -5.21
C LYS A 361 -5.74 6.45 -5.72
N LEU A 362 -6.63 6.04 -4.83
CA LEU A 362 -8.01 5.69 -5.18
C LEU A 362 -8.84 6.93 -5.54
N THR A 363 -8.40 8.13 -5.15
CA THR A 363 -9.07 9.40 -5.49
C THR A 363 -8.39 10.17 -6.63
N SER A 364 -7.31 9.64 -7.20
CA SER A 364 -6.69 10.21 -8.40
C SER A 364 -7.67 10.22 -9.59
N ASP A 365 -7.60 11.23 -10.45
CA ASP A 365 -8.45 11.33 -11.65
C ASP A 365 -8.39 10.07 -12.51
N LYS A 366 -7.17 9.52 -12.61
CA LYS A 366 -6.86 8.26 -13.27
C LYS A 366 -7.68 7.10 -12.71
N PHE A 367 -7.64 6.85 -11.40
CA PHE A 367 -8.45 5.78 -10.80
C PHE A 367 -9.95 6.10 -10.89
N LYS A 368 -10.33 7.35 -10.59
CA LYS A 368 -11.73 7.75 -10.57
C LYS A 368 -12.43 7.51 -11.92
N SER A 369 -11.72 7.74 -13.02
CA SER A 369 -12.24 7.57 -14.39
C SER A 369 -12.66 6.14 -14.74
N GLN A 370 -12.12 5.12 -14.05
CA GLN A 370 -12.38 3.71 -14.37
C GLN A 370 -12.95 2.92 -13.19
N PHE A 371 -12.60 3.27 -11.95
CA PHE A 371 -12.79 2.41 -10.79
C PHE A 371 -13.32 3.12 -9.55
N SER A 372 -13.80 4.36 -9.68
CA SER A 372 -14.34 5.14 -8.55
C SER A 372 -15.43 4.41 -7.74
N HIS A 373 -16.22 3.56 -8.40
CA HIS A 373 -17.23 2.71 -7.78
C HIS A 373 -16.67 1.67 -6.78
N LEU A 374 -15.37 1.35 -6.83
CA LEU A 374 -14.73 0.42 -5.89
C LEU A 374 -14.55 1.01 -4.49
N ILE A 375 -14.57 2.34 -4.32
CA ILE A 375 -14.41 2.93 -2.98
C ILE A 375 -15.62 2.61 -2.07
N PRO A 376 -16.88 2.83 -2.50
CA PRO A 376 -18.04 2.37 -1.74
C PRO A 376 -18.02 0.87 -1.44
N THR A 377 -17.57 0.04 -2.39
CA THR A 377 -17.53 -1.43 -2.18
C THR A 377 -16.51 -1.81 -1.09
N LEU A 378 -15.35 -1.16 -1.04
CA LEU A 378 -14.35 -1.35 0.01
C LEU A 378 -14.88 -0.93 1.39
N LEU A 379 -15.61 0.20 1.46
CA LEU A 379 -16.19 0.70 2.71
C LEU A 379 -17.27 -0.22 3.27
N THR A 380 -17.98 -0.97 2.43
CA THR A 380 -19.04 -1.90 2.85
C THR A 380 -18.58 -3.35 3.00
N ALA A 381 -17.42 -3.74 2.45
CA ALA A 381 -16.84 -5.09 2.52
C ALA A 381 -16.27 -5.51 3.91
N ARG A 382 -16.82 -5.01 5.02
CA ARG A 382 -16.33 -5.10 6.41
C ARG A 382 -16.31 -6.51 7.06
N ASN A 383 -16.34 -7.58 6.28
CA ASN A 383 -16.30 -8.95 6.80
C ASN A 383 -14.90 -9.59 6.69
N GLN A 384 -14.41 -10.19 7.78
CA GLN A 384 -13.20 -11.03 7.81
C GLN A 384 -13.30 -12.27 6.90
N ASN A 385 -14.53 -12.70 6.59
CA ASN A 385 -14.81 -13.79 5.64
C ASN A 385 -14.97 -13.29 4.20
N SER A 386 -14.66 -12.02 3.92
CA SER A 386 -14.71 -11.53 2.54
C SER A 386 -13.78 -12.33 1.64
N GLY A 387 -12.58 -12.65 2.11
CA GLY A 387 -11.52 -13.22 1.28
C GLY A 387 -10.89 -12.20 0.32
N LEU A 388 -11.24 -10.92 0.45
CA LEU A 388 -10.59 -9.82 -0.27
C LEU A 388 -9.27 -9.53 0.44
N PHE A 389 -8.24 -9.14 -0.30
CA PHE A 389 -7.07 -8.47 0.23
C PHE A 389 -6.63 -7.32 -0.66
N VAL A 390 -6.06 -6.28 -0.04
CA VAL A 390 -5.53 -5.09 -0.69
C VAL A 390 -4.08 -4.93 -0.26
N VAL A 391 -3.16 -4.79 -1.21
CA VAL A 391 -1.75 -4.46 -0.92
C VAL A 391 -1.45 -3.07 -1.46
N ASN A 392 -1.04 -2.14 -0.59
CA ASN A 392 -0.63 -0.79 -0.98
C ASN A 392 0.89 -0.64 -0.85
N THR A 393 1.60 -0.47 -1.96
CA THR A 393 3.06 -0.16 -1.99
C THR A 393 3.30 1.30 -2.34
N ILE A 394 4.52 1.79 -2.57
CA ILE A 394 4.69 3.16 -3.11
C ILE A 394 4.22 3.31 -4.58
N GLY A 395 4.39 2.27 -5.39
CA GLY A 395 4.14 2.33 -6.83
C GLY A 395 2.87 1.63 -7.33
N ALA A 396 2.25 0.77 -6.52
CA ALA A 396 1.09 0.00 -6.92
C ALA A 396 0.02 -0.12 -5.82
N VAL A 397 -1.21 -0.45 -6.24
CA VAL A 397 -2.27 -0.99 -5.39
C VAL A 397 -2.72 -2.30 -6.01
N ILE A 398 -2.73 -3.36 -5.22
CA ILE A 398 -3.16 -4.69 -5.65
C ILE A 398 -4.44 -5.07 -4.95
N PHE A 399 -5.40 -5.59 -5.71
CA PHE A 399 -6.63 -6.18 -5.21
C PHE A 399 -6.62 -7.67 -5.53
N GLY A 400 -6.77 -8.51 -4.51
CA GLY A 400 -6.76 -9.96 -4.70
C GLY A 400 -7.82 -10.73 -3.93
N ASN A 401 -8.01 -11.98 -4.35
CA ASN A 401 -9.07 -12.85 -3.88
C ASN A 401 -8.47 -14.13 -3.30
N GLN A 402 -8.46 -14.24 -1.98
CA GLN A 402 -7.96 -15.39 -1.22
C GLN A 402 -8.57 -16.71 -1.71
N LYS A 403 -9.84 -16.72 -2.14
CA LYS A 403 -10.52 -17.96 -2.57
C LYS A 403 -9.92 -18.62 -3.80
N LEU A 404 -9.14 -17.87 -4.58
CA LEU A 404 -8.38 -18.42 -5.69
C LEU A 404 -7.21 -19.28 -5.23
N TYR A 405 -6.82 -19.23 -3.95
CA TYR A 405 -5.65 -19.92 -3.42
C TYR A 405 -6.00 -21.13 -2.57
N ASP A 406 -7.28 -21.47 -2.43
CA ASP A 406 -7.74 -22.60 -1.61
C ASP A 406 -7.55 -23.97 -2.32
N SER A 407 -7.15 -23.98 -3.60
CA SER A 407 -7.09 -25.19 -4.44
C SER A 407 -5.92 -26.14 -4.09
N LEU A 408 -6.17 -27.45 -4.18
CA LEU A 408 -5.16 -28.49 -3.94
C LEU A 408 -4.08 -28.59 -5.02
N ASP A 409 -4.35 -28.12 -6.25
CA ASP A 409 -3.37 -28.13 -7.35
C ASP A 409 -2.21 -27.13 -7.17
N LEU A 410 -2.33 -26.23 -6.18
CA LEU A 410 -1.30 -25.28 -5.80
C LEU A 410 -0.19 -25.86 -4.92
N GLY A 411 -0.38 -27.04 -4.34
CA GLY A 411 0.61 -27.63 -3.43
C GLY A 411 1.03 -26.65 -2.31
N LEU A 412 2.31 -26.28 -2.29
CA LEU A 412 2.92 -25.38 -1.30
C LEU A 412 2.38 -23.94 -1.36
N ASP A 413 1.87 -23.53 -2.53
CA ASP A 413 1.36 -22.18 -2.74
C ASP A 413 -0.09 -22.00 -2.23
N ARG A 414 -0.76 -23.09 -1.84
CA ARG A 414 -2.15 -23.06 -1.31
C ARG A 414 -2.23 -22.26 -0.01
N ILE A 415 -3.25 -21.42 0.13
CA ILE A 415 -3.54 -20.75 1.40
C ILE A 415 -4.33 -21.71 2.29
N SER A 416 -3.74 -22.07 3.42
CA SER A 416 -4.36 -23.05 4.34
C SER A 416 -5.29 -22.40 5.34
N ASP A 417 -4.95 -21.20 5.82
CA ASP A 417 -5.76 -20.42 6.77
C ASP A 417 -5.43 -18.91 6.67
N ASN A 418 -6.05 -18.11 7.55
CA ASN A 418 -5.84 -16.66 7.59
C ASN A 418 -4.43 -16.26 8.06
N ASN A 419 -3.73 -17.09 8.82
CA ASN A 419 -2.35 -16.81 9.24
C ASN A 419 -1.38 -17.05 8.08
N ASP A 420 -1.57 -18.13 7.32
CA ASP A 420 -0.83 -18.41 6.09
C ASP A 420 -1.06 -17.30 5.05
N LEU A 421 -2.30 -16.82 4.87
CA LEU A 421 -2.60 -15.65 4.04
C LEU A 421 -1.77 -14.44 4.50
N LYS A 422 -1.77 -14.11 5.80
CA LYS A 422 -1.00 -12.97 6.33
C LYS A 422 0.49 -13.11 6.07
N ILE A 423 1.06 -14.30 6.24
CA ILE A 423 2.48 -14.56 5.98
C ILE A 423 2.80 -14.39 4.49
N LYS A 424 1.97 -14.95 3.61
CA LYS A 424 2.16 -14.86 2.15
C LYS A 424 1.96 -13.44 1.64
N LEU A 425 0.94 -12.72 2.12
CA LEU A 425 0.73 -11.30 1.83
C LEU A 425 1.89 -10.45 2.32
N LYS A 426 2.37 -10.70 3.54
CA LYS A 426 3.54 -10.00 4.09
C LYS A 426 4.77 -10.19 3.19
N LYS A 427 5.10 -11.45 2.86
CA LYS A 427 6.22 -11.76 1.95
C LYS A 427 6.05 -11.10 0.59
N PHE A 428 4.87 -11.20 -0.01
CA PHE A 428 4.58 -10.61 -1.32
C PHE A 428 4.67 -9.08 -1.30
N GLY A 429 4.00 -8.43 -0.35
CA GLY A 429 3.99 -6.97 -0.26
C GLY A 429 5.35 -6.39 0.11
N ASP A 430 6.07 -6.98 1.07
CA ASP A 430 7.44 -6.56 1.41
C ASP A 430 8.38 -6.68 0.21
N ARG A 431 8.19 -7.74 -0.57
CA ARG A 431 8.95 -7.96 -1.78
C ARG A 431 8.64 -6.89 -2.82
N LEU A 432 7.36 -6.67 -3.12
CA LEU A 432 7.00 -5.66 -4.11
C LEU A 432 7.38 -4.23 -3.69
N GLU A 433 7.25 -3.88 -2.41
CA GLU A 433 7.74 -2.60 -1.89
C GLU A 433 9.24 -2.46 -2.10
N GLY A 434 10.02 -3.47 -1.70
CA GLY A 434 11.47 -3.46 -1.90
C GLY A 434 11.87 -3.33 -3.38
N PHE A 435 11.06 -3.81 -4.31
CA PHE A 435 11.29 -3.64 -5.76
C PHE A 435 11.14 -2.18 -6.18
N PHE A 436 10.12 -1.49 -5.68
CA PHE A 436 9.94 -0.07 -5.97
C PHE A 436 11.00 0.79 -5.26
N GLU A 437 11.34 0.48 -4.01
CA GLU A 437 12.41 1.15 -3.26
C GLU A 437 13.77 0.99 -3.93
N PHE A 438 14.05 -0.20 -4.46
CA PHE A 438 15.24 -0.47 -5.24
C PHE A 438 15.36 0.54 -6.38
N TYR A 439 14.36 0.64 -7.27
CA TYR A 439 14.40 1.61 -8.37
C TYR A 439 14.38 3.06 -7.92
N TYR A 440 13.67 3.37 -6.82
CA TYR A 440 13.66 4.71 -6.23
C TYR A 440 15.07 5.16 -5.83
N ASN A 441 15.90 4.24 -5.34
CA ASN A 441 17.29 4.52 -4.97
C ASN A 441 18.24 4.58 -6.18
N LEU A 442 17.85 4.04 -7.34
CA LEU A 442 18.69 4.04 -8.55
C LEU A 442 18.51 5.26 -9.43
N ILE A 443 17.28 5.79 -9.51
CA ILE A 443 16.95 6.87 -10.44
C ILE A 443 17.22 8.25 -9.85
N SER A 444 17.50 9.19 -10.72
CA SER A 444 17.74 10.58 -10.37
C SER A 444 16.49 11.25 -9.75
N LYS A 445 16.73 12.30 -8.96
CA LYS A 445 15.70 12.99 -8.17
C LYS A 445 14.48 13.43 -9.00
N ASN A 446 14.67 13.80 -10.26
CA ASN A 446 13.61 14.27 -11.16
C ASN A 446 12.70 13.15 -11.67
N PHE A 447 13.07 11.89 -11.46
CA PHE A 447 12.30 10.71 -11.88
C PHE A 447 11.68 9.95 -10.69
N LYS A 448 12.17 10.17 -9.47
CA LYS A 448 11.67 9.55 -8.23
C LYS A 448 10.14 9.61 -8.07
N ASP A 449 9.55 10.80 -8.19
CA ASP A 449 8.09 10.99 -8.07
C ASP A 449 7.30 10.26 -9.17
N LYS A 450 7.94 9.95 -10.31
CA LYS A 450 7.33 9.18 -11.40
C LYS A 450 7.22 7.70 -11.07
N LEU A 451 7.73 7.20 -9.95
CA LEU A 451 7.48 5.81 -9.53
C LEU A 451 6.16 5.66 -8.76
N PHE A 452 5.58 6.76 -8.27
CA PHE A 452 4.41 6.72 -7.41
C PHE A 452 3.11 6.55 -8.19
N ASN A 453 2.14 5.88 -7.55
CA ASN A 453 0.74 5.83 -7.99
C ASN A 453 0.56 5.30 -9.43
N LYS A 454 1.37 4.31 -9.82
CA LYS A 454 1.45 3.86 -11.22
C LYS A 454 0.48 2.77 -11.59
N LEU A 455 0.35 1.74 -10.77
CA LEU A 455 -0.32 0.53 -11.22
C LEU A 455 -1.45 0.12 -10.28
N PHE A 456 -2.64 -0.02 -10.86
CA PHE A 456 -3.74 -0.75 -10.22
C PHE A 456 -3.72 -2.18 -10.75
N ILE A 457 -3.59 -3.13 -9.85
CA ILE A 457 -3.31 -4.50 -10.21
C ILE A 457 -4.42 -5.40 -9.65
N PHE A 458 -5.07 -6.17 -10.51
CA PHE A 458 -6.18 -7.06 -10.15
C PHE A 458 -5.82 -8.53 -10.34
N ASP A 459 -6.24 -9.36 -9.39
CA ASP A 459 -5.84 -10.77 -9.35
C ASP A 459 -6.54 -11.55 -10.46
N SER A 460 -5.96 -12.71 -10.72
CA SER A 460 -6.47 -13.62 -11.72
C SER A 460 -7.88 -14.06 -11.39
N LEU A 461 -8.64 -14.47 -12.40
CA LEU A 461 -9.89 -15.20 -12.21
C LEU A 461 -9.70 -16.72 -12.38
N TRP A 462 -8.45 -17.19 -12.45
CA TRP A 462 -8.08 -18.59 -12.63
C TRP A 462 -8.15 -19.34 -11.29
N GLU A 463 -9.03 -20.34 -11.22
CA GLU A 463 -9.25 -21.12 -9.99
C GLU A 463 -8.32 -22.34 -9.86
N GLY A 464 -7.51 -22.63 -10.88
CA GLY A 464 -6.70 -23.84 -10.97
C GLY A 464 -7.25 -24.83 -11.99
N LYS A 465 -6.63 -26.00 -12.15
CA LYS A 465 -7.12 -27.16 -12.94
C LYS A 465 -7.61 -26.85 -14.37
N ASN A 466 -6.99 -25.86 -15.03
CA ASN A 466 -7.40 -25.36 -16.35
C ASN A 466 -8.83 -24.78 -16.41
N SER A 467 -9.35 -24.28 -15.28
CA SER A 467 -10.65 -23.63 -15.24
C SER A 467 -10.58 -22.19 -14.73
N TRP A 468 -11.52 -21.40 -15.24
CA TRP A 468 -11.69 -19.99 -14.92
C TRP A 468 -12.94 -19.81 -14.08
N LEU A 469 -12.97 -18.80 -13.23
CA LEU A 469 -14.21 -18.33 -12.62
C LEU A 469 -15.14 -17.87 -13.75
N SER A 470 -16.20 -18.63 -13.98
CA SER A 470 -17.29 -18.21 -14.85
C SER A 470 -18.01 -17.01 -14.22
N GLN A 471 -18.77 -16.27 -15.05
CA GLN A 471 -19.62 -15.18 -14.56
C GLN A 471 -20.57 -15.66 -13.45
N GLU A 472 -21.11 -16.88 -13.57
CA GLU A 472 -21.94 -17.50 -12.52
C GLU A 472 -21.19 -17.67 -11.19
N LYS A 473 -19.93 -18.10 -11.24
CA LYS A 473 -19.08 -18.27 -10.04
C LYS A 473 -18.62 -16.93 -9.45
N LEU A 474 -18.52 -15.87 -10.26
CA LEU A 474 -18.30 -14.51 -9.75
C LEU A 474 -19.53 -14.00 -8.99
N LEU A 475 -20.72 -14.37 -9.46
CA LEU A 475 -22.01 -14.03 -8.85
C LEU A 475 -22.43 -15.00 -7.72
N ASP A 476 -21.56 -15.95 -7.35
CA ASP A 476 -21.78 -16.88 -6.25
C ASP A 476 -21.66 -16.16 -4.89
N LYS A 477 -22.80 -15.98 -4.23
CA LYS A 477 -22.93 -15.31 -2.93
C LYS A 477 -22.18 -16.01 -1.80
N THR A 478 -21.83 -17.28 -1.96
CA THR A 478 -21.01 -18.03 -0.98
C THR A 478 -19.53 -17.64 -1.05
N LYS A 479 -19.14 -16.84 -2.05
CA LYS A 479 -17.79 -16.31 -2.26
C LYS A 479 -17.80 -14.78 -2.18
N PRO A 480 -17.75 -14.17 -0.98
CA PRO A 480 -18.05 -12.76 -0.84
C PRO A 480 -17.05 -11.84 -1.55
N ALA A 481 -15.74 -12.14 -1.62
CA ALA A 481 -14.81 -11.33 -2.42
C ALA A 481 -15.17 -11.31 -3.90
N SER A 482 -15.55 -12.47 -4.44
CA SER A 482 -16.01 -12.58 -5.82
C SER A 482 -17.29 -11.76 -6.02
N TYR A 483 -18.28 -11.96 -5.15
CA TYR A 483 -19.60 -11.35 -5.26
C TYR A 483 -19.65 -9.86 -4.91
N ASP A 484 -18.90 -9.40 -3.91
CA ASP A 484 -18.97 -8.04 -3.37
C ASP A 484 -17.96 -7.10 -4.03
N PHE A 485 -16.87 -7.62 -4.61
CA PHE A 485 -15.78 -6.81 -5.15
C PHE A 485 -15.38 -7.17 -6.59
N PHE A 486 -15.08 -8.43 -6.91
CA PHE A 486 -14.57 -8.75 -8.25
C PHE A 486 -15.65 -8.74 -9.34
N SER A 487 -16.90 -9.05 -8.97
CA SER A 487 -18.07 -8.97 -9.85
C SER A 487 -18.41 -7.53 -10.26
N VAL A 488 -18.06 -6.53 -9.43
CA VAL A 488 -18.32 -5.13 -9.75
C VAL A 488 -17.30 -4.55 -10.71
N ILE A 489 -16.18 -5.24 -10.96
CA ILE A 489 -15.18 -4.83 -11.95
C ILE A 489 -15.74 -5.20 -13.34
N ASP A 490 -16.47 -4.28 -13.98
CA ASP A 490 -17.10 -4.42 -15.33
C ASP A 490 -16.08 -4.77 -16.43
N TYR A 491 -14.80 -4.62 -16.11
CA TYR A 491 -13.67 -4.86 -16.97
C TYR A 491 -13.42 -6.37 -17.28
N TRP A 492 -14.14 -7.32 -16.69
CA TRP A 492 -14.01 -8.77 -16.94
C TRP A 492 -15.06 -9.37 -17.91
N GLY A 493 -15.79 -8.54 -18.66
CA GLY A 493 -16.82 -8.93 -19.64
C GLY A 493 -16.35 -9.84 -20.79
N PRO A 494 -17.12 -10.01 -21.88
CA PRO A 494 -16.95 -11.05 -22.92
C PRO A 494 -15.53 -11.19 -23.52
N SER A 495 -14.73 -10.12 -23.50
CA SER A 495 -13.31 -10.13 -23.85
C SER A 495 -12.44 -11.06 -22.97
N PHE A 496 -12.85 -11.35 -21.73
CA PHE A 496 -12.20 -12.33 -20.86
C PHE A 496 -12.29 -13.73 -21.45
N GLU A 497 -13.45 -14.13 -21.98
CA GLU A 497 -13.64 -15.45 -22.62
C GLU A 497 -12.74 -15.63 -23.85
N SER A 498 -12.57 -14.58 -24.66
CA SER A 498 -11.66 -14.59 -25.81
C SER A 498 -10.17 -14.64 -25.44
N ASN A 499 -9.81 -14.15 -24.23
CA ASN A 499 -8.42 -14.08 -23.76
C ASN A 499 -8.01 -15.26 -22.86
N GLN A 500 -8.89 -16.24 -22.60
CA GLN A 500 -8.57 -17.43 -21.81
C GLN A 500 -7.43 -18.29 -22.41
N GLN A 501 -7.09 -18.07 -23.68
CA GLN A 501 -5.93 -18.72 -24.33
C GLN A 501 -4.59 -18.05 -23.98
N ASN A 502 -4.59 -16.79 -23.54
CA ASN A 502 -3.39 -16.08 -23.14
C ASN A 502 -3.01 -16.45 -21.71
N ARG A 503 -1.79 -16.93 -21.49
CA ARG A 503 -1.28 -17.24 -20.14
C ARG A 503 -0.69 -16.01 -19.42
N THR A 504 -0.54 -14.91 -20.14
CA THR A 504 0.19 -13.70 -19.73
C THR A 504 -0.74 -12.59 -19.25
N LEU A 505 -0.22 -11.64 -18.48
CA LEU A 505 -1.01 -10.53 -17.95
C LEU A 505 -1.64 -9.67 -19.06
N ASN A 506 -2.89 -9.24 -18.85
CA ASN A 506 -3.50 -8.21 -19.68
C ASN A 506 -3.20 -6.85 -19.06
N LYS A 507 -2.70 -5.93 -19.88
CA LYS A 507 -2.09 -4.69 -19.43
C LYS A 507 -2.57 -3.54 -20.30
N SER A 508 -3.14 -2.53 -19.66
CA SER A 508 -3.13 -1.15 -20.17
C SER A 508 -1.97 -0.40 -19.52
N GLU A 509 -1.70 0.85 -19.93
CA GLU A 509 -0.60 1.68 -19.37
C GLU A 509 -0.60 1.72 -17.83
N ASP A 510 -1.77 1.55 -17.23
CA ASP A 510 -2.08 1.94 -15.87
C ASP A 510 -2.75 0.85 -15.03
N VAL A 511 -3.28 -0.19 -15.69
CA VAL A 511 -4.02 -1.28 -15.07
C VAL A 511 -3.43 -2.60 -15.54
N MET A 512 -3.16 -3.47 -14.57
CA MET A 512 -2.60 -4.78 -14.82
C MET A 512 -3.54 -5.86 -14.27
N LYS A 513 -3.82 -6.86 -15.09
CA LYS A 513 -4.63 -8.01 -14.74
C LYS A 513 -3.83 -9.27 -14.92
N LEU A 514 -3.75 -10.07 -13.87
CA LEU A 514 -3.29 -11.42 -14.04
C LEU A 514 -4.31 -12.21 -14.85
N ILE A 515 -3.87 -12.87 -15.92
CA ILE A 515 -4.72 -13.83 -16.62
C ILE A 515 -4.55 -15.17 -15.91
N GLN A 516 -3.48 -15.95 -16.12
CA GLN A 516 -3.34 -17.24 -15.43
C GLN A 516 -2.58 -17.23 -14.09
N PRO A 517 -1.45 -16.50 -13.92
CA PRO A 517 -0.68 -16.57 -12.69
C PRO A 517 -1.48 -15.93 -11.54
N ARG A 518 -1.19 -16.27 -10.29
CA ARG A 518 -1.87 -15.72 -9.10
C ARG A 518 -0.84 -14.98 -8.24
N PHE A 519 -1.12 -13.76 -7.75
CA PHE A 519 -0.13 -12.88 -7.09
C PHE A 519 0.74 -13.55 -6.04
N LEU A 520 0.12 -14.36 -5.18
CA LEU A 520 0.80 -14.94 -4.02
C LEU A 520 1.59 -16.21 -4.35
N THR A 521 1.59 -16.66 -5.62
CA THR A 521 2.43 -17.77 -6.09
C THR A 521 3.76 -17.26 -6.60
N GLU A 522 4.80 -18.09 -6.55
CA GLU A 522 6.13 -17.68 -7.02
C GLU A 522 6.15 -17.29 -8.50
N LEU A 523 5.42 -18.03 -9.34
CA LEU A 523 5.24 -17.69 -10.74
C LEU A 523 4.49 -16.36 -10.93
N GLY A 524 3.51 -16.08 -10.06
CA GLY A 524 2.80 -14.80 -10.04
C GLY A 524 3.77 -13.65 -9.85
N ILE A 525 4.51 -13.66 -8.74
CA ILE A 525 5.47 -12.60 -8.38
C ILE A 525 6.48 -12.34 -9.49
N GLN A 526 7.04 -13.40 -10.08
CA GLN A 526 8.03 -13.26 -11.16
C GLN A 526 7.43 -12.58 -12.40
N ASN A 527 6.22 -12.96 -12.79
CA ASN A 527 5.56 -12.37 -13.94
C ASN A 527 5.21 -10.90 -13.70
N ILE A 528 4.76 -10.56 -12.49
CA ILE A 528 4.42 -9.16 -12.17
C ILE A 528 5.66 -8.29 -12.14
N ILE A 529 6.74 -8.73 -11.48
CA ILE A 529 8.00 -7.97 -11.46
C ILE A 529 8.46 -7.69 -12.89
N LYS A 530 8.39 -8.69 -13.79
CA LYS A 530 8.71 -8.51 -15.20
C LYS A 530 7.81 -7.45 -15.84
N GLU A 531 6.49 -7.56 -15.70
CA GLU A 531 5.56 -6.62 -16.34
C GLU A 531 5.62 -5.20 -15.77
N ILE A 532 5.87 -5.06 -14.46
CA ILE A 532 6.09 -3.77 -13.82
C ILE A 532 7.40 -3.17 -14.34
N THR A 533 8.47 -3.96 -14.45
CA THR A 533 9.75 -3.48 -15.03
C THR A 533 9.54 -2.96 -16.45
N ASN A 534 8.77 -3.67 -17.27
CA ASN A 534 8.44 -3.24 -18.62
C ASN A 534 7.59 -1.95 -18.62
N ASN A 535 6.66 -1.77 -17.67
CA ASN A 535 5.91 -0.51 -17.49
C ASN A 535 6.78 0.66 -17.05
N LEU A 536 7.79 0.40 -16.22
CA LEU A 536 8.63 1.44 -15.63
C LEU A 536 9.86 1.74 -16.47
N LYS A 537 10.08 1.06 -17.60
CA LYS A 537 11.32 1.13 -18.40
C LYS A 537 11.74 2.55 -18.76
N ASP A 538 10.80 3.40 -19.18
CA ASP A 538 11.08 4.81 -19.49
C ASP A 538 11.47 5.62 -18.25
N ILE A 539 10.99 5.25 -17.06
CA ILE A 539 11.38 5.89 -15.79
C ILE A 539 12.73 5.37 -15.32
N ILE A 540 12.94 4.05 -15.37
CA ILE A 540 14.17 3.36 -14.98
C ILE A 540 15.36 3.84 -15.81
N PHE A 541 15.14 4.08 -17.11
CA PHE A 541 16.14 4.63 -18.02
C PHE A 541 16.09 6.15 -18.17
N GLU A 542 15.36 6.85 -17.30
CA GLU A 542 15.32 8.31 -17.24
C GLU A 542 15.01 8.99 -18.59
N ASN A 543 14.03 8.42 -19.30
CA ASN A 543 13.60 8.77 -20.67
C ASN A 543 14.65 8.57 -21.77
N HIS A 544 15.85 8.06 -21.45
CA HIS A 544 16.76 7.58 -22.46
C HIS A 544 16.14 6.36 -23.14
N LYS A 545 16.08 6.41 -24.47
CA LYS A 545 15.52 5.31 -25.25
C LYS A 545 16.57 4.22 -25.36
N VAL A 546 16.10 2.99 -25.44
CA VAL A 546 16.94 1.83 -25.74
C VAL A 546 17.73 2.09 -27.03
N ARG A 547 19.02 1.69 -27.08
CA ARG A 547 19.84 1.87 -28.28
C ARG A 547 19.19 1.17 -29.49
N LYS A 548 19.38 1.76 -30.68
CA LYS A 548 18.88 1.20 -31.93
C LYS A 548 19.43 -0.24 -32.11
N ASN A 549 18.58 -1.15 -32.55
CA ASN A 549 18.87 -2.59 -32.75
C ASN A 549 19.03 -3.44 -31.48
N VAL A 550 19.00 -2.85 -30.28
CA VAL A 550 18.82 -3.62 -29.05
C VAL A 550 17.38 -4.12 -28.99
N LYS A 551 17.18 -5.43 -29.03
CA LYS A 551 15.86 -6.05 -29.03
C LYS A 551 15.24 -6.01 -27.64
N GLU A 552 13.90 -5.96 -27.58
CA GLU A 552 13.18 -6.00 -26.31
C GLU A 552 13.54 -7.23 -25.47
N GLN A 553 13.63 -8.42 -26.10
CA GLN A 553 14.06 -9.68 -25.44
C GLN A 553 15.46 -9.63 -24.77
N MET A 554 16.33 -8.71 -25.20
CA MET A 554 17.64 -8.51 -24.59
C MET A 554 17.54 -7.73 -23.28
N LEU A 555 16.47 -6.95 -23.13
CA LEU A 555 16.13 -6.14 -21.96
C LEU A 555 15.02 -6.77 -21.10
N ASP A 556 14.20 -7.66 -21.68
CA ASP A 556 13.20 -8.48 -20.99
C ASP A 556 13.82 -9.51 -20.04
N PHE A 557 15.14 -9.63 -20.06
CA PHE A 557 15.85 -10.45 -19.12
C PHE A 557 16.05 -9.68 -17.84
N ASP A 558 15.12 -9.86 -16.91
CA ASP A 558 15.33 -10.17 -15.50
C ASP A 558 16.43 -9.42 -14.74
N PHE A 559 16.95 -8.30 -15.26
CA PHE A 559 17.99 -7.50 -14.64
C PHE A 559 17.47 -7.04 -13.28
N ALA A 560 16.20 -6.59 -13.23
CA ALA A 560 15.47 -6.37 -12.00
C ALA A 560 15.46 -7.60 -11.07
N LYS A 561 15.21 -8.82 -11.59
CA LYS A 561 15.20 -10.02 -10.75
C LYS A 561 16.58 -10.37 -10.19
N TYR A 562 17.67 -10.24 -10.96
CA TYR A 562 19.02 -10.48 -10.44
C TYR A 562 19.49 -9.41 -9.47
N LEU A 563 19.12 -8.15 -9.69
CA LEU A 563 19.52 -7.06 -8.81
C LEU A 563 18.75 -7.08 -7.49
N PHE A 564 17.46 -7.43 -7.53
CA PHE A 564 16.57 -7.27 -6.38
C PHE A 564 16.16 -8.59 -5.70
N ASP A 565 16.12 -9.73 -6.39
CA ASP A 565 15.72 -11.03 -5.81
C ASP A 565 16.95 -11.93 -5.59
N SER A 566 17.23 -12.20 -4.31
CA SER A 566 18.39 -12.99 -3.87
C SER A 566 18.46 -14.37 -4.51
N ARG A 567 17.33 -14.99 -4.85
CA ARG A 567 17.21 -16.30 -5.52
C ARG A 567 17.97 -16.37 -6.83
N PHE A 568 17.83 -15.31 -7.63
CA PHE A 568 18.47 -15.20 -8.93
C PHE A 568 19.91 -14.76 -8.78
N PHE A 569 20.18 -13.86 -7.83
CA PHE A 569 21.52 -13.37 -7.53
C PHE A 569 22.48 -14.46 -7.02
N ILE A 570 22.11 -15.16 -5.94
CA ILE A 570 22.91 -16.27 -5.39
C ILE A 570 22.75 -17.54 -6.22
N GLY A 571 21.67 -17.59 -6.97
CA GLY A 571 21.39 -18.65 -7.89
C GLY A 571 21.03 -19.95 -7.20
N LEU A 572 19.79 -20.09 -6.73
CA LEU A 572 19.37 -21.34 -6.10
C LEU A 572 17.92 -21.68 -6.38
N THR A 573 17.71 -22.92 -6.80
CA THR A 573 16.36 -23.46 -7.06
C THR A 573 16.17 -24.87 -6.50
N SER A 574 17.12 -25.40 -5.72
CA SER A 574 17.14 -26.82 -5.31
C SER A 574 17.55 -27.07 -3.85
N VAL A 575 17.83 -26.04 -3.05
CA VAL A 575 18.07 -26.20 -1.60
C VAL A 575 16.73 -26.10 -0.88
N GLY A 576 16.47 -27.00 0.07
CA GLY A 576 15.21 -26.99 0.81
C GLY A 576 14.95 -25.64 1.49
N PRO A 577 13.69 -25.15 1.52
CA PRO A 577 13.34 -23.82 2.03
C PRO A 577 13.76 -23.59 3.49
N ASP A 578 13.89 -24.66 4.27
CA ASP A 578 14.28 -24.60 5.69
C ASP A 578 15.80 -24.50 5.93
N SER A 579 16.62 -24.73 4.90
CA SER A 579 18.06 -24.53 5.01
C SER A 579 18.41 -23.05 5.18
N GLU A 580 19.54 -22.73 5.83
CA GLU A 580 20.01 -21.34 6.00
C GLU A 580 20.04 -20.58 4.68
N ILE A 581 20.49 -21.26 3.63
CA ILE A 581 20.52 -20.76 2.26
C ILE A 581 19.12 -20.67 1.61
N GLY A 582 18.24 -21.65 1.85
CA GLY A 582 16.85 -21.62 1.36
C GLY A 582 16.01 -20.50 1.97
N LYS A 583 16.29 -20.12 3.23
CA LYS A 583 15.67 -18.95 3.88
C LYS A 583 16.09 -17.63 3.25
N LEU A 584 17.32 -17.57 2.73
CA LEU A 584 17.85 -16.39 2.06
C LEU A 584 17.35 -16.27 0.63
N SER A 585 16.98 -17.37 -0.02
CA SER A 585 16.71 -17.38 -1.46
C SER A 585 15.42 -16.65 -1.84
N TYR A 586 14.59 -16.18 -0.92
CA TYR A 586 13.35 -15.45 -1.24
C TYR A 586 13.30 -14.04 -0.65
N GLN A 587 14.45 -13.39 -0.49
CA GLN A 587 14.58 -12.08 0.16
C GLN A 587 14.87 -10.97 -0.86
N THR A 588 14.46 -9.75 -0.53
CA THR A 588 14.81 -8.56 -1.29
C THR A 588 16.24 -8.15 -0.97
N ILE A 589 17.02 -7.88 -2.01
CA ILE A 589 18.34 -7.27 -1.84
C ILE A 589 18.14 -5.76 -1.73
N ASN A 590 18.41 -5.22 -0.55
CA ASN A 590 18.33 -3.79 -0.30
C ASN A 590 19.72 -3.16 -0.40
N TYR A 591 19.89 -2.27 -1.37
CA TYR A 591 21.07 -1.43 -1.53
C TYR A 591 20.81 -0.05 -0.91
N SER A 592 21.80 0.47 -0.20
CA SER A 592 21.68 1.79 0.45
C SER A 592 21.71 2.94 -0.54
N ASN A 593 22.44 2.80 -1.66
CA ASN A 593 22.57 3.78 -2.74
C ASN A 593 23.24 3.12 -3.97
N LEU A 594 23.49 3.90 -5.03
CA LEU A 594 24.17 3.47 -6.25
C LEU A 594 25.59 2.94 -6.03
N GLU A 595 26.32 3.49 -5.06
CA GLU A 595 27.68 3.06 -4.71
C GLU A 595 27.68 1.69 -4.01
N ASP A 596 26.73 1.46 -3.08
CA ASP A 596 26.53 0.16 -2.44
C ASP A 596 26.13 -0.91 -3.48
N LEU A 597 25.28 -0.56 -4.45
CA LEU A 597 24.97 -1.44 -5.58
C LEU A 597 26.24 -1.83 -6.33
N GLN A 598 27.02 -0.85 -6.79
CA GLN A 598 28.25 -1.10 -7.53
C GLN A 598 29.23 -1.94 -6.72
N LYS A 599 29.47 -1.58 -5.45
CA LYS A 599 30.43 -2.27 -4.57
C LYS A 599 30.08 -3.75 -4.38
N ARG A 600 28.82 -4.06 -4.10
CA ARG A 600 28.39 -5.46 -3.93
C ARG A 600 28.51 -6.26 -5.22
N TRP A 601 28.13 -5.67 -6.35
CA TRP A 601 28.29 -6.32 -7.66
C TRP A 601 29.76 -6.50 -8.03
N LYS A 602 30.62 -5.56 -7.66
CA LYS A 602 32.07 -5.71 -7.80
C LYS A 602 32.58 -6.93 -7.04
N HIS A 603 32.32 -7.03 -5.73
CA HIS A 603 32.77 -8.19 -4.94
C HIS A 603 32.16 -9.52 -5.42
N ALA A 604 30.89 -9.50 -5.84
CA ALA A 604 30.25 -10.67 -6.42
C ALA A 604 30.94 -11.11 -7.72
N MET A 605 31.21 -10.17 -8.62
CA MET A 605 31.91 -10.46 -9.87
C MET A 605 33.37 -10.87 -9.66
N GLU A 606 34.07 -10.32 -8.67
CA GLU A 606 35.43 -10.77 -8.29
C GLU A 606 35.43 -12.25 -7.89
N LEU A 607 34.41 -12.72 -7.16
CA LEU A 607 34.26 -14.14 -6.85
C LEU A 607 33.92 -14.96 -8.10
N VAL A 608 33.03 -14.47 -8.97
CA VAL A 608 32.72 -15.13 -10.25
C VAL A 608 33.97 -15.30 -11.10
N TYR A 609 34.77 -14.24 -11.28
CA TYR A 609 36.04 -14.30 -12.03
C TYR A 609 37.05 -15.25 -11.37
N THR A 610 37.11 -15.29 -10.04
CA THR A 610 37.96 -16.23 -9.31
C THR A 610 37.54 -17.69 -9.57
N LEU A 611 36.24 -17.99 -9.54
CA LEU A 611 35.70 -19.32 -9.83
C LEU A 611 35.90 -19.72 -11.31
N GLU A 612 35.73 -18.78 -12.24
CA GLU A 612 35.98 -19.00 -13.66
C GLU A 612 37.47 -19.21 -13.97
N ASN A 613 38.38 -18.51 -13.28
CA ASN A 613 39.82 -18.77 -13.35
C ASN A 613 40.15 -20.20 -12.89
N ILE A 614 39.58 -20.65 -11.77
CA ILE A 614 39.74 -22.02 -11.29
C ILE A 614 39.18 -23.02 -12.30
N GLU A 615 37.98 -22.77 -12.83
CA GLU A 615 37.36 -23.62 -13.84
C GLU A 615 38.22 -23.76 -15.10
N ALA A 616 38.71 -22.64 -15.66
CA ALA A 616 39.57 -22.65 -16.82
C ALA A 616 40.88 -23.39 -16.56
N ASP A 617 41.56 -23.12 -15.44
CA ASP A 617 42.79 -23.81 -15.07
C ASP A 617 42.57 -25.34 -14.95
N LEU A 618 41.46 -25.76 -14.31
CA LEU A 618 41.12 -27.19 -14.20
C LEU A 618 40.82 -27.83 -15.55
N LYS A 619 39.98 -27.21 -16.38
CA LYS A 619 39.61 -27.73 -17.70
C LYS A 619 40.81 -27.78 -18.65
N LEU A 620 41.63 -26.73 -18.71
CA LEU A 620 42.83 -26.69 -19.55
C LEU A 620 43.90 -27.70 -19.09
N ASN A 621 43.99 -28.01 -17.80
CA ASN A 621 44.90 -29.07 -17.34
C ASN A 621 44.41 -30.47 -17.73
N LEU A 622 43.09 -30.69 -17.77
CA LEU A 622 42.52 -31.96 -18.24
C LEU A 622 42.75 -32.19 -19.73
N THR A 623 42.72 -31.13 -20.56
CA THR A 623 43.00 -31.26 -22.01
C THR A 623 44.48 -31.53 -22.30
N LYS A 624 45.40 -31.09 -21.43
CA LYS A 624 46.84 -31.35 -21.55
C LYS A 624 47.26 -32.78 -21.16
N ASN A 625 46.58 -33.40 -20.19
CA ASN A 625 46.98 -34.69 -19.63
C ASN A 625 46.36 -35.88 -20.38
N SER A 626 47.10 -36.54 -21.27
CA SER A 626 46.64 -37.71 -22.04
C SER A 626 46.58 -39.04 -21.25
N ASN A 627 47.17 -39.09 -20.04
CA ASN A 627 47.34 -40.34 -19.28
C ASN A 627 46.18 -40.70 -18.34
N ASN A 628 45.07 -39.96 -18.35
CA ASN A 628 43.87 -40.32 -17.56
C ASN A 628 43.02 -41.34 -18.31
N SER A 629 43.36 -42.63 -18.14
CA SER A 629 42.84 -43.80 -18.86
C SER A 629 41.32 -44.08 -18.74
N ASN A 630 40.59 -43.35 -17.89
CA ASN A 630 39.16 -43.63 -17.60
C ASN A 630 38.19 -42.63 -18.25
N LYS A 631 38.65 -41.74 -19.13
CA LYS A 631 37.81 -40.70 -19.77
C LYS A 631 38.18 -40.63 -21.25
N THR A 632 37.24 -40.92 -22.15
CA THR A 632 37.49 -40.85 -23.60
C THR A 632 38.00 -39.45 -23.95
N GLU A 633 39.06 -39.37 -24.76
CA GLU A 633 39.61 -38.10 -25.28
C GLU A 633 38.51 -37.21 -25.91
N GLU A 634 37.46 -37.83 -26.46
CA GLU A 634 36.26 -37.18 -26.99
C GLU A 634 35.45 -36.36 -25.96
N ASN A 635 35.50 -36.70 -24.67
CA ASN A 635 34.82 -35.94 -23.61
C ASN A 635 35.58 -34.66 -23.22
N LYS A 636 36.87 -34.54 -23.58
CA LYS A 636 37.71 -33.37 -23.25
C LYS A 636 37.47 -32.19 -24.20
N ALA A 637 37.29 -32.44 -25.51
CA ALA A 637 36.86 -31.41 -26.48
C ALA A 637 35.50 -30.79 -26.11
N LYS A 638 34.62 -31.56 -25.46
CA LYS A 638 33.27 -31.15 -25.08
C LYS A 638 33.23 -30.24 -23.84
N LEU A 639 34.37 -29.76 -23.33
CA LEU A 639 34.44 -28.89 -22.14
C LEU A 639 34.26 -27.40 -22.44
N PHE A 640 34.46 -27.01 -23.70
CA PHE A 640 34.36 -25.64 -24.18
C PHE A 640 33.49 -25.57 -25.44
N LEU A 641 32.84 -24.42 -25.62
CA LEU A 641 32.19 -24.04 -26.87
C LEU A 641 32.75 -22.70 -27.33
N LYS A 642 32.56 -22.38 -28.60
CA LYS A 642 32.86 -21.06 -29.15
C LYS A 642 31.57 -20.28 -29.28
N VAL A 643 31.59 -19.01 -28.88
CA VAL A 643 30.45 -18.11 -29.04
C VAL A 643 30.72 -17.12 -30.16
N SER A 644 29.70 -16.87 -30.97
CA SER A 644 29.70 -15.81 -31.97
C SER A 644 28.36 -15.07 -31.95
N THR A 645 28.31 -13.90 -32.58
CA THR A 645 27.07 -13.14 -32.75
C THR A 645 26.66 -13.14 -34.23
N ASP A 646 25.46 -13.64 -34.53
CA ASP A 646 24.96 -13.71 -35.91
C ASP A 646 24.49 -12.34 -36.46
N GLN A 647 24.09 -12.28 -37.74
CA GLN A 647 23.61 -11.05 -38.38
C GLN A 647 22.37 -10.46 -37.70
N ASN A 648 21.56 -11.29 -37.05
CA ASN A 648 20.37 -10.88 -36.32
C ASN A 648 20.65 -10.52 -34.86
N SER A 649 21.93 -10.40 -34.46
CA SER A 649 22.32 -10.14 -33.06
C SER A 649 21.84 -11.21 -32.08
N ASN A 650 21.85 -12.48 -32.50
CA ASN A 650 21.67 -13.62 -31.60
C ASN A 650 23.04 -14.25 -31.33
N ASN A 651 23.26 -14.74 -30.10
CA ASN A 651 24.44 -15.56 -29.84
C ASN A 651 24.26 -16.95 -30.47
N LYS A 652 25.32 -17.47 -31.08
CA LYS A 652 25.44 -18.84 -31.57
C LYS A 652 26.59 -19.54 -30.90
N PHE A 653 26.34 -20.75 -30.41
CA PHE A 653 27.35 -21.59 -29.77
C PHE A 653 27.70 -22.74 -30.70
N SER A 654 28.98 -22.91 -30.99
CA SER A 654 29.47 -24.00 -31.83
C SER A 654 30.43 -24.89 -31.05
N THR A 655 30.43 -26.18 -31.41
CA THR A 655 31.47 -27.11 -30.97
C THR A 655 32.83 -26.69 -31.52
N VAL A 656 33.88 -27.19 -30.88
CA VAL A 656 35.24 -26.83 -31.21
C VAL A 656 36.05 -28.11 -31.41
N GLU A 657 36.90 -28.09 -32.43
CA GLU A 657 37.80 -29.20 -32.73
C GLU A 657 38.83 -29.40 -31.61
N GLN A 658 39.15 -30.66 -31.33
CA GLN A 658 40.10 -31.03 -30.27
C GLN A 658 41.48 -30.38 -30.49
N SER A 659 41.94 -30.30 -31.75
CA SER A 659 43.22 -29.70 -32.11
C SER A 659 43.28 -28.20 -31.78
N GLU A 660 42.17 -27.48 -31.94
CA GLU A 660 42.07 -26.06 -31.58
C GLU A 660 42.17 -25.90 -30.05
N ILE A 661 41.43 -26.71 -29.28
CA ILE A 661 41.45 -26.65 -27.81
C ILE A 661 42.83 -27.01 -27.24
N ASN A 662 43.52 -28.00 -27.81
CA ASN A 662 44.86 -28.40 -27.34
C ASN A 662 45.90 -27.29 -27.52
N SER A 663 45.66 -26.33 -28.42
CA SER A 663 46.52 -25.15 -28.60
C SER A 663 46.31 -24.06 -27.54
N ILE A 664 45.28 -24.19 -26.69
CA ILE A 664 44.91 -23.22 -25.67
C ILE A 664 45.56 -23.64 -24.35
N THR A 665 46.31 -22.71 -23.76
CA THR A 665 47.06 -22.99 -22.52
C THR A 665 46.82 -21.96 -21.43
N THR A 666 46.15 -20.85 -21.75
CA THR A 666 45.96 -19.68 -20.88
C THR A 666 44.53 -19.16 -20.93
N MET A 667 44.13 -18.39 -19.91
CA MET A 667 42.83 -17.74 -19.85
C MET A 667 42.69 -16.68 -20.96
N GLU A 668 43.75 -15.92 -21.22
CA GLU A 668 43.78 -14.86 -22.23
C GLU A 668 43.43 -15.40 -23.62
N GLN A 669 43.95 -16.59 -23.97
CA GLN A 669 43.61 -17.26 -25.22
C GLN A 669 42.15 -17.73 -25.30
N LEU A 670 41.52 -18.07 -24.17
CA LEU A 670 40.08 -18.36 -24.12
C LEU A 670 39.27 -17.08 -24.40
N VAL A 671 39.68 -15.94 -23.83
CA VAL A 671 39.04 -14.64 -24.08
C VAL A 671 39.20 -14.23 -25.55
N ASP A 672 40.43 -14.24 -26.07
CA ASP A 672 40.75 -13.73 -27.40
C ASP A 672 40.02 -14.50 -28.52
N ARG A 673 39.76 -15.79 -28.30
CA ARG A 673 39.10 -16.69 -29.27
C ARG A 673 37.60 -16.90 -28.98
N ASP A 674 37.03 -16.13 -28.06
CA ASP A 674 35.61 -16.14 -27.70
C ASP A 674 35.09 -17.52 -27.25
N TYR A 675 35.81 -18.13 -26.31
CA TYR A 675 35.39 -19.39 -25.69
C TYR A 675 34.42 -19.19 -24.52
N VAL A 676 33.57 -20.18 -24.31
CA VAL A 676 32.69 -20.30 -23.14
C VAL A 676 32.76 -21.72 -22.58
N SER A 677 32.28 -21.93 -21.36
CA SER A 677 32.01 -23.28 -20.86
C SER A 677 31.00 -23.99 -21.75
N SER A 678 31.12 -25.30 -21.95
CA SER A 678 30.07 -26.07 -22.62
C SER A 678 28.82 -26.31 -21.77
N TRP A 679 28.92 -26.22 -20.45
CA TRP A 679 27.77 -26.36 -19.57
C TRP A 679 26.86 -25.15 -19.61
N GLY A 680 25.56 -25.41 -19.76
CA GLY A 680 24.50 -24.39 -19.76
C GLY A 680 24.21 -23.78 -21.12
N TYR A 681 25.00 -24.10 -22.14
CA TYR A 681 24.80 -23.63 -23.51
C TYR A 681 24.63 -24.81 -24.45
N THR A 682 23.59 -24.76 -25.28
CA THR A 682 23.30 -25.81 -26.26
C THR A 682 23.97 -25.43 -27.59
N PRO A 683 24.79 -26.30 -28.20
CA PRO A 683 25.33 -26.07 -29.54
C PRO A 683 24.20 -25.90 -30.57
N ASP A 684 24.40 -24.98 -31.52
CA ASP A 684 23.47 -24.66 -32.62
C ASP A 684 22.07 -24.19 -32.19
N ASP A 685 21.86 -23.96 -30.89
CA ASP A 685 20.63 -23.38 -30.36
C ASP A 685 20.67 -21.85 -30.48
N ASN A 686 19.56 -21.28 -30.95
CA ASN A 686 19.35 -19.84 -31.05
C ASN A 686 18.43 -19.32 -29.92
N ASN A 687 17.96 -20.19 -29.01
CA ASN A 687 17.09 -19.80 -27.89
C ASN A 687 17.86 -18.97 -26.86
N ASN A 688 17.53 -17.69 -26.81
CA ASN A 688 18.11 -16.68 -25.92
C ASN A 688 17.31 -16.48 -24.62
N SER A 689 16.59 -17.49 -24.11
CA SER A 689 15.67 -17.30 -22.97
C SER A 689 16.40 -17.21 -21.63
N ASP A 690 17.20 -18.22 -21.27
CA ASP A 690 17.65 -18.45 -19.89
C ASP A 690 19.15 -18.20 -19.70
N PHE A 691 19.51 -17.10 -19.05
CA PHE A 691 20.90 -16.76 -18.72
C PHE A 691 21.25 -17.15 -17.28
N ASP A 692 22.51 -17.56 -17.08
CA ASP A 692 23.06 -17.91 -15.78
C ASP A 692 24.38 -17.17 -15.54
N LEU A 693 24.53 -16.53 -14.39
CA LEU A 693 25.77 -15.84 -14.04
C LEU A 693 26.93 -16.83 -13.81
N PHE A 694 26.65 -18.08 -13.43
CA PHE A 694 27.65 -19.07 -13.01
C PHE A 694 28.12 -20.01 -14.13
N THR A 695 27.53 -19.91 -15.32
CA THR A 695 28.05 -20.59 -16.51
C THR A 695 29.13 -19.72 -17.13
N ALA A 696 30.37 -20.19 -17.11
CA ALA A 696 31.52 -19.37 -17.45
C ALA A 696 31.44 -18.85 -18.90
N PHE A 697 31.53 -17.53 -19.04
CA PHE A 697 31.52 -16.83 -20.33
C PHE A 697 32.84 -16.08 -20.49
N TYR A 698 33.90 -16.77 -20.92
CA TYR A 698 35.26 -16.22 -20.99
C TYR A 698 35.40 -15.20 -22.13
N GLY A 699 34.79 -15.47 -23.27
CA GLY A 699 34.76 -14.61 -24.44
C GLY A 699 33.89 -13.38 -24.29
N THR A 700 33.74 -12.64 -25.39
CA THR A 700 32.89 -11.45 -25.49
C THR A 700 31.81 -11.61 -26.57
N ALA A 701 32.12 -12.32 -27.65
CA ALA A 701 31.35 -12.38 -28.89
C ALA A 701 31.00 -10.99 -29.44
N ASP A 702 31.94 -10.05 -29.30
CA ASP A 702 31.74 -8.66 -29.68
C ASP A 702 31.67 -8.48 -31.20
N LYS A 703 31.04 -7.38 -31.61
CA LYS A 703 30.93 -6.97 -33.00
C LYS A 703 31.46 -5.56 -33.15
N GLU A 704 32.34 -5.37 -34.13
CA GLU A 704 32.81 -4.05 -34.53
C GLU A 704 31.65 -3.18 -35.04
N ASN A 705 30.76 -3.79 -35.83
CA ASN A 705 29.53 -3.17 -36.34
C ASN A 705 28.29 -3.91 -35.84
N GLY A 706 27.41 -3.20 -35.12
CA GLY A 706 26.13 -3.73 -34.61
C GLY A 706 26.11 -3.92 -33.09
N ILE A 707 25.17 -4.75 -32.63
CA ILE A 707 24.97 -5.08 -31.21
C ILE A 707 25.39 -6.53 -30.96
N THR A 708 25.97 -6.79 -29.81
CA THR A 708 26.31 -8.12 -29.31
C THR A 708 25.06 -8.97 -29.10
N GLY A 709 25.22 -10.29 -29.10
CA GLY A 709 24.11 -11.20 -28.86
C GLY A 709 23.51 -11.06 -27.45
N THR A 710 22.29 -11.59 -27.28
CA THR A 710 21.52 -11.50 -26.02
C THR A 710 22.28 -11.96 -24.76
N PHE A 711 22.94 -13.12 -24.78
CA PHE A 711 23.74 -13.63 -23.65
C PHE A 711 24.97 -12.75 -23.39
N SER A 712 25.70 -12.38 -24.45
CA SER A 712 26.84 -11.48 -24.35
C SER A 712 26.44 -10.16 -23.70
N MET A 713 25.37 -9.54 -24.19
CA MET A 713 24.91 -8.24 -23.70
C MET A 713 24.50 -8.29 -22.22
N ARG A 714 23.80 -9.37 -21.79
CA ARG A 714 23.45 -9.60 -20.38
C ARG A 714 24.70 -9.77 -19.51
N ARG A 715 25.66 -10.61 -19.94
CA ARG A 715 26.91 -10.81 -19.21
C ARG A 715 27.68 -9.50 -19.07
N ILE A 716 27.94 -8.83 -20.19
CA ILE A 716 28.69 -7.56 -20.26
C ILE A 716 28.01 -6.51 -19.37
N SER A 717 26.67 -6.46 -19.34
CA SER A 717 25.96 -5.53 -18.46
C SER A 717 26.33 -5.72 -16.98
N PHE A 718 26.34 -6.95 -16.45
CA PHE A 718 26.74 -7.18 -15.06
C PHE A 718 28.23 -6.86 -14.81
N GLU A 719 29.10 -7.11 -15.79
CA GLU A 719 30.52 -6.76 -15.69
C GLU A 719 30.74 -5.24 -15.70
N LEU A 720 29.98 -4.51 -16.52
CA LEU A 720 30.00 -3.04 -16.54
C LEU A 720 29.36 -2.44 -15.28
N LEU A 721 28.31 -3.07 -14.72
CA LEU A 721 27.74 -2.65 -13.44
C LEU A 721 28.76 -2.75 -12.31
N ALA A 722 29.51 -3.86 -12.27
CA ALA A 722 30.56 -4.08 -11.27
C ALA A 722 31.69 -3.04 -11.38
N GLU A 723 32.13 -2.71 -12.60
CA GLU A 723 33.30 -1.85 -12.80
C GLU A 723 32.97 -0.35 -12.88
N PHE A 724 31.82 0.02 -13.44
CA PHE A 724 31.43 1.40 -13.75
C PHE A 724 30.12 1.84 -13.06
N GLY A 725 29.38 0.93 -12.44
CA GLY A 725 28.13 1.26 -11.76
C GLY A 725 26.93 1.43 -12.70
N TRP A 726 25.82 1.91 -12.14
CA TRP A 726 24.54 2.02 -12.85
C TRP A 726 24.55 3.05 -13.98
N GLU A 727 24.93 4.29 -13.69
CA GLU A 727 24.86 5.36 -14.69
C GLU A 727 25.93 5.22 -15.77
N GLU A 728 27.20 5.10 -15.36
CA GLU A 728 28.32 5.09 -16.30
C GLU A 728 28.51 3.75 -17.01
N GLY A 729 28.07 2.65 -16.40
CA GLY A 729 28.06 1.32 -17.00
C GLY A 729 26.74 1.01 -17.71
N ILE A 730 25.69 0.77 -16.93
CA ILE A 730 24.41 0.23 -17.44
C ILE A 730 23.66 1.22 -18.33
N ILE A 731 23.40 2.44 -17.85
CA ILE A 731 22.61 3.42 -18.62
C ILE A 731 23.33 3.76 -19.92
N ASN A 732 24.63 4.05 -19.86
CA ASN A 732 25.44 4.31 -21.04
C ASN A 732 25.48 3.13 -22.03
N TYR A 733 25.51 1.88 -21.54
CA TYR A 733 25.58 0.70 -22.39
C TYR A 733 24.23 0.26 -22.96
N LEU A 734 23.11 0.44 -22.26
CA LEU A 734 21.80 -0.08 -22.73
C LEU A 734 20.99 0.98 -23.47
N THR A 735 21.26 2.26 -23.22
CA THR A 735 20.45 3.37 -23.72
C THR A 735 21.19 4.25 -24.72
N ASN A 736 20.45 5.09 -25.43
CA ASN A 736 20.97 6.04 -26.40
C ASN A 736 21.63 7.28 -25.77
N LYS A 737 21.86 7.32 -24.44
CA LYS A 737 22.47 8.46 -23.74
C LYS A 737 23.79 8.95 -24.38
N LEU A 738 24.62 8.03 -24.86
CA LEU A 738 25.90 8.35 -25.52
C LEU A 738 25.78 8.67 -27.03
N ASN A 739 24.57 8.61 -27.61
CA ASN A 739 24.31 8.78 -29.04
C ASN A 739 25.16 7.86 -29.94
N LYS A 740 25.39 6.62 -29.50
CA LYS A 740 26.12 5.57 -30.24
C LYS A 740 25.18 4.45 -30.69
N ASN A 741 25.42 3.91 -31.89
CA ASN A 741 24.54 2.94 -32.54
C ASN A 741 25.10 1.51 -32.62
N ASN A 742 26.36 1.30 -32.22
CA ASN A 742 27.00 -0.02 -32.14
C ASN A 742 27.74 -0.20 -30.81
N ASP A 743 28.02 -1.45 -30.44
CA ASP A 743 28.66 -1.78 -29.17
C ASP A 743 30.11 -1.32 -29.08
N ALA A 744 30.90 -1.45 -30.15
CA ALA A 744 32.31 -1.06 -30.15
C ALA A 744 32.51 0.43 -29.80
N GLU A 745 31.75 1.34 -30.42
CA GLU A 745 31.79 2.77 -30.13
C GLU A 745 31.26 3.09 -28.73
N THR A 746 30.20 2.39 -28.30
CA THR A 746 29.59 2.59 -26.98
C THR A 746 30.57 2.18 -25.88
N ILE A 747 31.19 1.00 -26.01
CA ILE A 747 32.21 0.50 -25.09
C ILE A 747 33.42 1.43 -25.06
N LYS A 748 33.92 1.87 -26.22
CA LYS A 748 35.06 2.81 -26.28
C LYS A 748 34.75 4.11 -25.55
N ALA A 749 33.51 4.60 -25.65
CA ALA A 749 33.07 5.79 -24.92
C ALA A 749 32.99 5.55 -23.40
N ILE A 750 32.41 4.44 -22.95
CA ILE A 750 32.36 4.06 -21.52
C ILE A 750 33.78 3.90 -20.95
N PHE A 751 34.65 3.25 -21.71
CA PHE A 751 36.02 2.99 -21.30
C PHE A 751 36.90 4.22 -21.36
N SER A 752 36.51 5.33 -21.99
CA SER A 752 37.33 6.54 -22.02
C SER A 752 37.70 7.08 -20.63
N ALA A 753 36.92 6.75 -19.60
CA ALA A 753 37.19 7.08 -18.20
C ALA A 753 38.20 6.14 -17.51
N LYS A 754 38.55 5.01 -18.13
CA LYS A 754 39.48 3.98 -17.62
C LYS A 754 40.45 3.53 -18.73
N THR A 755 41.45 2.72 -18.40
CA THR A 755 42.56 2.42 -19.34
C THR A 755 42.29 1.26 -20.31
N TYR A 756 41.03 0.85 -20.54
CA TYR A 756 40.70 -0.30 -21.39
C TYR A 756 40.42 0.12 -22.84
N ASN A 757 40.92 -0.62 -23.83
CA ASN A 757 40.69 -0.27 -25.25
C ASN A 757 39.45 -0.93 -25.86
N ASN A 758 39.10 -2.14 -25.41
CA ASN A 758 37.99 -2.95 -25.91
C ASN A 758 37.57 -3.99 -24.85
N LEU A 759 36.47 -4.71 -25.08
CA LEU A 759 35.92 -5.69 -24.13
C LEU A 759 36.88 -6.84 -23.82
N LYS A 760 37.67 -7.31 -24.79
CA LYS A 760 38.64 -8.39 -24.58
C LYS A 760 39.75 -7.96 -23.63
N ASP A 761 40.28 -6.74 -23.80
CA ASP A 761 41.28 -6.18 -22.90
C ASP A 761 40.74 -5.99 -21.48
N PHE A 762 39.49 -5.52 -21.36
CA PHE A 762 38.79 -5.43 -20.08
C PHE A 762 38.66 -6.80 -19.39
N LYS A 763 38.15 -7.82 -20.10
CA LYS A 763 38.03 -9.18 -19.54
C LYS A 763 39.36 -9.77 -19.10
N LYS A 764 40.41 -9.64 -19.92
CA LYS A 764 41.76 -10.10 -19.57
C LYS A 764 42.27 -9.42 -18.30
N ALA A 765 42.06 -8.11 -18.18
CA ALA A 765 42.43 -7.37 -16.96
C ALA A 765 41.66 -7.88 -15.73
N MET A 766 40.35 -8.10 -15.85
CA MET A 766 39.54 -8.63 -14.75
C MET A 766 40.01 -10.03 -14.31
N TYR A 767 40.23 -10.96 -15.23
CA TYR A 767 40.73 -12.29 -14.87
C TYR A 767 42.11 -12.22 -14.22
N LYS A 768 43.02 -11.41 -14.79
CA LYS A 768 44.39 -11.24 -14.25
C LYS A 768 44.38 -10.68 -12.82
N GLN A 769 43.65 -9.59 -12.59
CA GLN A 769 43.53 -8.96 -11.27
C GLN A 769 43.03 -9.97 -10.22
N ASN A 770 41.98 -10.73 -10.54
CA ASN A 770 41.41 -11.70 -9.60
C ASN A 770 42.34 -12.91 -9.38
N LYS A 771 43.09 -13.33 -10.41
CA LYS A 771 44.11 -14.38 -10.29
C LYS A 771 45.26 -13.96 -9.37
N GLU A 772 45.71 -12.71 -9.46
CA GLU A 772 46.75 -12.16 -8.58
C GLU A 772 46.29 -12.07 -7.11
N LYS A 773 44.99 -11.80 -6.88
CA LYS A 773 44.39 -11.76 -5.53
C LYS A 773 43.98 -13.13 -4.96
N GLN A 774 44.11 -14.22 -5.72
CA GLN A 774 43.50 -15.51 -5.35
C GLN A 774 43.91 -16.05 -3.97
N ASN A 775 45.16 -15.82 -3.55
CA ASN A 775 45.67 -16.25 -2.24
C ASN A 775 45.19 -15.38 -1.07
N LYS A 776 44.56 -14.23 -1.36
CA LYS A 776 43.98 -13.32 -0.35
C LYS A 776 42.51 -13.62 -0.05
N LEU A 777 41.91 -14.61 -0.71
CA LEU A 777 40.51 -14.97 -0.50
C LEU A 777 40.24 -15.32 0.97
N LYS A 778 39.19 -14.75 1.56
CA LYS A 778 38.77 -15.00 2.93
C LYS A 778 38.50 -16.49 3.14
N GLU A 779 38.75 -16.97 4.34
CA GLU A 779 38.30 -18.31 4.71
C GLU A 779 36.86 -18.22 5.22
N VAL A 780 35.94 -18.98 4.63
CA VAL A 780 34.50 -18.95 4.98
C VAL A 780 33.96 -20.35 5.25
N GLU A 781 32.93 -20.46 6.09
CA GLU A 781 32.25 -21.74 6.33
C GLU A 781 31.48 -22.20 5.09
N ALA A 782 31.56 -23.49 4.77
CA ALA A 782 30.73 -24.08 3.72
C ALA A 782 29.25 -24.11 4.13
N LYS A 783 28.38 -23.49 3.32
CA LYS A 783 26.93 -23.48 3.53
C LYS A 783 26.21 -24.20 2.38
N GLY A 784 25.17 -24.97 2.71
CA GLY A 784 24.31 -25.67 1.75
C GLY A 784 24.84 -26.98 1.18
N PHE A 785 26.08 -27.38 1.49
CA PHE A 785 26.62 -28.68 1.12
C PHE A 785 25.93 -29.81 1.91
N THR A 786 25.43 -30.83 1.21
CA THR A 786 24.71 -31.98 1.79
C THR A 786 25.58 -33.24 1.90
N ASN A 787 26.89 -33.12 1.66
CA ASN A 787 27.81 -34.24 1.48
C ASN A 787 29.17 -34.01 2.18
N LYS A 788 30.23 -34.70 1.70
CA LYS A 788 31.58 -34.73 2.30
C LYS A 788 32.15 -33.34 2.62
N TYR A 789 31.75 -32.29 1.91
CA TYR A 789 32.29 -30.94 2.07
C TYR A 789 31.52 -30.05 3.06
N LYS A 790 30.50 -30.57 3.74
CA LYS A 790 29.64 -29.80 4.65
C LYS A 790 30.40 -29.08 5.77
N SER A 791 31.47 -29.68 6.28
CA SER A 791 32.27 -29.13 7.40
C SER A 791 33.56 -28.45 6.93
N GLU A 792 33.77 -28.31 5.63
CA GLU A 792 34.99 -27.72 5.09
C GLU A 792 34.99 -26.20 5.26
N LYS A 793 36.19 -25.64 5.42
CA LYS A 793 36.40 -24.21 5.31
C LYS A 793 36.84 -23.87 3.89
N LEU A 794 36.06 -23.02 3.24
CA LEU A 794 36.27 -22.60 1.87
C LEU A 794 37.31 -21.48 1.82
N ASN A 795 38.49 -21.81 1.30
CA ASN A 795 39.53 -20.88 0.83
C ASN A 795 39.93 -21.28 -0.60
N TYR A 796 40.84 -20.54 -1.25
CA TYR A 796 41.23 -20.83 -2.64
C TYR A 796 41.65 -22.29 -2.88
N ASN A 797 42.50 -22.85 -2.01
CA ASN A 797 42.99 -24.22 -2.16
C ASN A 797 41.88 -25.26 -1.98
N THR A 798 41.05 -25.10 -0.94
CA THR A 798 39.92 -26.00 -0.70
C THR A 798 38.89 -25.90 -1.82
N ILE A 799 38.58 -24.70 -2.31
CA ILE A 799 37.66 -24.49 -3.43
C ILE A 799 38.18 -25.19 -4.68
N LYS A 800 39.46 -25.01 -5.02
CA LYS A 800 40.09 -25.67 -6.16
C LYS A 800 40.00 -27.20 -6.06
N LYS A 801 40.24 -27.76 -4.86
CA LYS A 801 40.08 -29.19 -4.59
C LYS A 801 38.63 -29.66 -4.79
N VAL A 802 37.68 -29.00 -4.13
CA VAL A 802 36.24 -29.31 -4.21
C VAL A 802 35.75 -29.32 -5.66
N LEU A 803 36.10 -28.29 -6.42
CA LEU A 803 35.72 -28.16 -7.82
C LEU A 803 36.45 -29.16 -8.73
N SER A 804 37.72 -29.46 -8.48
CA SER A 804 38.45 -30.49 -9.23
C SER A 804 37.78 -31.85 -9.10
N GLU A 805 37.46 -32.27 -7.88
CA GLU A 805 36.81 -33.54 -7.62
C GLU A 805 35.38 -33.59 -8.22
N ALA A 806 34.64 -32.49 -8.16
CA ALA A 806 33.31 -32.41 -8.75
C ALA A 806 33.34 -32.47 -10.28
N LEU A 807 34.28 -31.78 -10.92
CA LEU A 807 34.52 -31.86 -12.37
C LEU A 807 34.89 -33.29 -12.77
N GLU A 808 35.76 -33.93 -11.99
CA GLU A 808 36.17 -35.29 -12.27
C GLU A 808 35.01 -36.29 -12.18
N TYR A 809 34.13 -36.12 -11.19
CA TYR A 809 32.94 -36.91 -11.02
C TYR A 809 31.94 -36.68 -12.16
N ASP A 810 31.61 -35.43 -12.49
CA ASP A 810 30.69 -35.09 -13.58
C ASP A 810 31.15 -35.68 -14.92
N LEU A 811 32.46 -35.72 -15.16
CA LEU A 811 33.05 -36.38 -16.33
C LEU A 811 32.91 -37.91 -16.30
N SER A 812 33.00 -38.54 -15.13
CA SER A 812 32.87 -40.00 -14.98
C SER A 812 31.45 -40.51 -15.27
N ILE A 813 30.44 -39.67 -15.04
CA ILE A 813 29.03 -39.97 -15.32
C ILE A 813 28.53 -39.33 -16.64
N ASN A 814 29.45 -38.79 -17.45
CA ASN A 814 29.19 -38.21 -18.77
C ASN A 814 28.11 -37.10 -18.78
N ILE A 815 28.05 -36.29 -17.72
CA ILE A 815 27.16 -35.11 -17.68
C ILE A 815 27.48 -34.12 -18.81
N THR A 816 28.72 -34.10 -19.31
CA THR A 816 29.17 -33.28 -20.45
C THR A 816 28.45 -33.57 -21.76
N SER A 817 27.65 -34.64 -21.86
CA SER A 817 26.78 -34.91 -23.01
C SER A 817 25.41 -34.20 -22.91
N LYS A 818 25.07 -33.64 -21.75
CA LYS A 818 23.79 -32.97 -21.45
C LYS A 818 23.91 -31.44 -21.50
N ASN A 819 24.54 -30.90 -22.53
CA ASN A 819 24.79 -29.45 -22.69
C ASN A 819 23.47 -28.66 -22.85
N SER A 820 22.89 -28.21 -21.74
CA SER A 820 21.69 -27.38 -21.70
C SER A 820 21.52 -26.73 -20.32
N TYR A 821 20.94 -25.52 -20.28
CA TYR A 821 20.56 -24.82 -19.05
C TYR A 821 19.70 -25.70 -18.12
N ASN A 822 18.75 -26.47 -18.67
CA ASN A 822 17.83 -27.30 -17.89
C ASN A 822 18.53 -28.42 -17.11
N ASN A 823 19.71 -28.84 -17.57
CA ASN A 823 20.47 -29.94 -16.98
C ASN A 823 21.57 -29.45 -16.02
N LEU A 824 21.72 -28.14 -15.82
CA LEU A 824 22.76 -27.58 -14.94
C LEU A 824 22.67 -28.13 -13.51
N LYS A 825 21.45 -28.42 -13.03
CA LYS A 825 21.21 -28.98 -11.68
C LYS A 825 21.75 -30.40 -11.50
N ASP A 826 21.97 -31.13 -12.59
CA ASP A 826 22.55 -32.49 -12.54
C ASP A 826 24.07 -32.43 -12.29
N SER A 827 24.74 -31.31 -12.62
CA SER A 827 26.20 -31.13 -12.49
C SER A 827 26.61 -30.76 -11.07
N TYR A 828 27.42 -31.62 -10.44
CA TYR A 828 28.01 -31.32 -9.13
C TYR A 828 28.96 -30.14 -9.21
N PHE A 829 29.72 -30.00 -10.29
CA PHE A 829 30.63 -28.88 -10.51
C PHE A 829 29.88 -27.54 -10.49
N TYR A 830 28.78 -27.45 -11.23
CA TYR A 830 27.94 -26.26 -11.26
C TYR A 830 27.24 -26.01 -9.92
N VAL A 831 26.66 -27.04 -9.30
CA VAL A 831 25.98 -26.92 -8.00
C VAL A 831 26.94 -26.41 -6.92
N TYR A 832 28.16 -26.93 -6.86
CA TYR A 832 29.15 -26.50 -5.88
C TYR A 832 29.64 -25.08 -6.12
N LYS A 833 29.81 -24.62 -7.37
CA LYS A 833 30.11 -23.20 -7.65
C LYS A 833 29.06 -22.28 -7.02
N ARG A 834 27.77 -22.62 -7.14
CA ARG A 834 26.68 -21.83 -6.52
C ARG A 834 26.66 -21.90 -5.00
N GLN A 835 26.93 -23.08 -4.42
CA GLN A 835 27.03 -23.23 -2.97
C GLN A 835 28.22 -22.44 -2.40
N ILE A 836 29.36 -22.43 -3.10
CA ILE A 836 30.52 -21.59 -2.75
C ILE A 836 30.12 -20.12 -2.82
N PHE A 837 29.52 -19.66 -3.92
CA PHE A 837 29.06 -18.28 -4.05
C PHE A 837 28.09 -17.88 -2.92
N SER A 838 27.12 -18.74 -2.62
CA SER A 838 26.16 -18.53 -1.53
C SER A 838 26.82 -18.48 -0.14
N SER A 839 27.87 -19.28 0.08
CA SER A 839 28.64 -19.27 1.32
C SER A 839 29.36 -17.93 1.51
N TYR A 840 29.96 -17.38 0.45
CA TYR A 840 30.56 -16.04 0.48
C TYR A 840 29.51 -14.94 0.62
N TYR A 841 28.36 -15.05 -0.06
CA TYR A 841 27.24 -14.11 0.12
C TYR A 841 26.85 -13.97 1.60
N ILE A 842 26.74 -15.10 2.32
CA ILE A 842 26.44 -15.11 3.76
C ILE A 842 27.59 -14.49 4.56
N ALA A 843 28.82 -14.95 4.33
CA ALA A 843 29.99 -14.53 5.09
C ALA A 843 30.37 -13.05 4.92
N THR A 844 29.91 -12.40 3.84
CA THR A 844 30.21 -11.00 3.49
C THR A 844 29.01 -10.07 3.63
N ASN A 845 27.97 -10.50 4.35
CA ASN A 845 26.75 -9.72 4.56
C ASN A 845 26.10 -9.26 3.23
N GLY A 846 25.95 -10.19 2.30
CA GLY A 846 25.45 -9.94 0.96
C GLY A 846 26.43 -9.15 0.08
N PHE A 847 27.72 -9.49 0.16
CA PHE A 847 28.82 -8.82 -0.54
C PHE A 847 29.05 -7.34 -0.19
N LYS A 848 28.52 -6.86 0.93
CA LYS A 848 28.88 -5.52 1.45
C LYS A 848 30.37 -5.45 1.76
N ASP A 849 30.88 -6.53 2.35
CA ASP A 849 32.28 -6.67 2.72
C ASP A 849 33.06 -7.34 1.57
N SER A 850 34.35 -6.99 1.43
CA SER A 850 35.21 -7.64 0.43
C SER A 850 35.32 -9.13 0.69
N ILE A 851 35.49 -9.92 -0.39
CA ILE A 851 35.81 -11.35 -0.32
C ILE A 851 37.27 -11.61 0.01
N TYR A 852 38.12 -10.58 0.06
CA TYR A 852 39.56 -10.66 0.33
C TYR A 852 39.91 -10.16 1.74
N LYS A 853 40.98 -10.70 2.34
CA LYS A 853 41.36 -10.48 3.75
C LYS A 853 41.85 -9.05 4.09
N ASP A 854 42.28 -8.27 3.09
CA ASP A 854 43.03 -7.02 3.29
C ASP A 854 42.49 -5.83 2.45
N GLU A 855 41.16 -5.71 2.31
CA GLU A 855 40.49 -4.64 1.55
C GLU A 855 39.41 -3.91 2.34
#